data_AF-A0A380S862-F1
#
_entry.id   AF-A0A380S862-F1
#
_cell.length_a   1.000
_cell.length_b   1.000
_cell.length_c   1.000
_cell.angle_alpha   90.00
_cell.angle_beta   90.00
_cell.angle_gamma   90.00
#
_symmetry.space_group_name_H-M   'P 1'
#
loop_
_entity.id
_entity.type
_entity.pdbx_description
1 polymer ?
#
loop_
_entity_poly.entity_id
_entity_poly.type
_entity_poly.pdbx_seq_one_letter_code
_entity_poly.pdbx_strand_id
1 'polypeptide(L)'
;MKGFGQIALAGVVSIFGISAVHAADSASIPATEVVTLPSDAAYGGGDKVGSQLIAATYNAGNGPGIWIVADGGYRLYHNGSLLAEDNQAGRVRFIPMTFLPGENAISVVSVNGKGAPGVLVQIDDLDKSYYSGSGWKSKPVVGNNSWKNKGRDLSQWGGATTLSYANNKLPSGGALENFAANTQAKWIWTSDESDPTAVLLFTFNVKAEGFGVTTTGGDAGKVVIASDSASIRKYLQSNDAVTILVPEGTYDFRQFRNAVTEAKSKGRTWCKTTCTEKNRVTGKTNTFYRITFKANSCSDLTEAGVQIVQESENLQAWSNWITTKPNKSLVGMGRGANLRGASIAVRSNEGSGNHIYRNLAIYDVNPHLIEGGDGLETVGTASKHVDKFWADHISYKWISDGMDMEFVDNATISYLDFDGANEYNCWGTDPYMALVEDAHLTYANNYWHNTYGRVPKVTGENNGSQVHLYNQYVDYNRFFIAGANGHSANAKAYVRYENSYISDGQGYLAEWGDNGYVYFSGVMFGNGTKQQHRYNGTVKSGVPQAETFNPNYSFEKRNVADLPKEIPNLSGVGGRYGKMPEYNQGFGQSNKAASVTLTAPAAGSKISASADVTLKADAKDNDGSVKSVAFYVGNTLVGTSTTAPYQVTAKNLAAGTHSAVAVVTDNSGLTWMSEYVTFTVEGAAESSSSATPASSSAVAESSSSEVSSSSVAESSSSAITAESSSGTIGIASPMQRATEAEAGFYRIFDIQGRPLYSGNRKPAKMPAAHVIVIEYSKTGKTLRHYIQ
;
A
#
# COMPACT_ATOMS: atom_id res chain seq x y z
N MET A 1 41.82 48.13 -32.35
CA MET A 1 42.82 49.04 -31.74
C MET A 1 42.78 48.84 -30.23
N LYS A 2 43.97 48.74 -29.62
CA LYS A 2 44.24 48.56 -28.19
C LYS A 2 43.69 49.73 -27.36
N GLY A 3 43.39 49.51 -26.07
CA GLY A 3 43.41 50.59 -25.08
C GLY A 3 42.60 50.35 -23.81
N PHE A 4 43.32 50.03 -22.73
CA PHE A 4 42.90 49.89 -21.32
C PHE A 4 42.41 51.19 -20.66
N GLY A 5 41.74 51.11 -19.50
CA GLY A 5 41.96 52.08 -18.40
C GLY A 5 40.78 52.49 -17.50
N GLN A 6 40.45 51.65 -16.51
CA GLN A 6 40.32 51.90 -15.05
C GLN A 6 39.92 53.27 -14.41
N ILE A 7 39.12 53.17 -13.31
CA ILE A 7 38.90 54.07 -12.13
C ILE A 7 37.90 55.25 -12.38
N ALA A 8 36.93 55.63 -11.52
CA ALA A 8 36.72 55.59 -10.07
C ALA A 8 35.23 55.79 -9.70
N LEU A 9 34.80 55.36 -8.50
CA LEU A 9 33.85 56.15 -7.69
C LEU A 9 34.16 55.93 -6.19
N ALA A 10 34.17 57.04 -5.44
CA ALA A 10 34.58 57.12 -4.05
C ALA A 10 33.41 57.57 -3.14
N GLY A 11 33.50 57.18 -1.87
CA GLY A 11 32.86 57.81 -0.70
C GLY A 11 31.57 57.13 -0.23
N VAL A 12 31.31 56.87 1.06
CA VAL A 12 31.98 57.18 2.33
C VAL A 12 31.54 56.11 3.33
N VAL A 13 32.48 55.56 4.11
CA VAL A 13 32.22 54.63 5.22
C VAL A 13 32.21 55.45 6.52
N SER A 14 31.17 55.27 7.33
CA SER A 14 31.16 55.66 8.75
C SER A 14 30.85 54.43 9.59
N ILE A 15 31.73 54.18 10.57
CA ILE A 15 31.72 53.03 11.47
C ILE A 15 31.09 53.45 12.81
N PHE A 16 30.27 52.54 13.34
CA PHE A 16 29.93 52.24 14.75
C PHE A 16 28.43 52.27 15.05
N GLY A 17 27.93 51.07 15.39
CA GLY A 17 26.57 50.83 15.83
C GLY A 17 26.32 49.34 16.03
N ILE A 18 27.05 48.73 16.96
CA ILE A 18 26.68 47.43 17.53
C ILE A 18 25.31 47.63 18.20
N SER A 19 24.27 46.97 17.69
CA SER A 19 23.05 46.70 18.46
C SER A 19 22.87 45.20 18.53
N ALA A 20 23.07 44.70 19.73
CA ALA A 20 22.92 43.33 20.12
C ALA A 20 21.54 42.82 19.70
N VAL A 21 21.54 41.76 18.90
CA VAL A 21 20.41 40.83 18.82
C VAL A 21 20.16 40.38 20.26
N HIS A 22 18.99 40.70 20.79
CA HIS A 22 18.52 40.13 22.04
C HIS A 22 18.47 38.62 21.84
N ALA A 23 19.50 37.92 22.33
CA ALA A 23 19.35 36.53 22.72
C ALA A 23 18.35 36.54 23.86
N ALA A 24 17.07 36.30 23.54
CA ALA A 24 16.12 35.90 24.55
C ALA A 24 16.70 34.63 25.19
N ASP A 25 16.90 34.67 26.50
CA ASP A 25 17.26 33.52 27.31
C ASP A 25 16.38 32.34 26.91
N SER A 26 17.00 31.33 26.30
CA SER A 26 16.36 30.06 25.97
C SER A 26 16.14 29.28 27.27
N ALA A 27 15.11 29.68 28.01
CA ALA A 27 14.45 28.73 28.91
C ALA A 27 14.02 27.56 28.03
N SER A 28 14.68 26.41 28.20
CA SER A 28 14.36 25.17 27.50
C SER A 28 12.86 24.91 27.62
N ILE A 29 12.13 25.04 26.50
CA ILE A 29 10.73 24.62 26.46
C ILE A 29 10.74 23.13 26.81
N PRO A 30 10.01 22.70 27.87
CA PRO A 30 10.12 21.32 28.33
C PRO A 30 9.74 20.37 27.20
N ALA A 31 10.51 19.30 27.02
CA ALA A 31 10.35 18.27 25.98
C ALA A 31 9.02 17.49 26.01
N THR A 32 8.01 18.00 26.74
CA THR A 32 6.77 17.33 27.13
C THR A 32 5.60 18.30 27.28
N GLU A 33 5.49 19.32 26.43
CA GLU A 33 4.28 20.15 26.42
C GLU A 33 3.05 19.32 26.01
N VAL A 34 1.98 19.45 26.80
CA VAL A 34 0.65 18.93 26.49
C VAL A 34 -0.24 20.11 26.15
N VAL A 35 -0.73 20.15 24.91
CA VAL A 35 -1.55 21.27 24.43
C VAL A 35 -3.04 20.94 24.44
N THR A 36 -3.86 21.99 24.40
CA THR A 36 -5.29 21.86 24.11
C THR A 36 -5.50 21.97 22.61
N LEU A 37 -5.99 20.91 21.98
CA LEU A 37 -6.31 20.92 20.55
C LEU A 37 -7.65 21.64 20.30
N PRO A 38 -7.77 22.44 19.21
CA PRO A 38 -9.02 23.12 18.89
C PRO A 38 -10.09 22.11 18.47
N SER A 39 -11.28 22.24 19.05
CA SER A 39 -12.47 21.46 18.72
C SER A 39 -13.39 22.15 17.69
N ASP A 40 -12.94 23.24 17.07
CA ASP A 40 -13.78 24.02 16.15
C ASP A 40 -13.92 23.33 14.79
N ALA A 41 -15.17 23.14 14.37
CA ALA A 41 -15.56 22.62 13.08
C ALA A 41 -14.96 23.39 11.91
N ALA A 42 -14.48 24.63 12.09
CA ALA A 42 -13.74 25.41 11.11
C ALA A 42 -12.42 24.74 10.69
N TYR A 43 -11.76 23.99 11.57
CA TYR A 43 -10.45 23.36 11.34
C TYR A 43 -10.52 21.95 10.71
N GLY A 44 -11.71 21.33 10.60
CA GLY A 44 -11.87 19.99 10.03
C GLY A 44 -13.29 19.43 10.10
N GLY A 45 -13.61 18.42 9.28
CA GLY A 45 -14.94 17.87 9.02
C GLY A 45 -15.44 16.81 10.02
N GLY A 46 -15.34 17.11 11.31
CA GLY A 46 -15.83 16.28 12.42
C GLY A 46 -14.75 15.94 13.45
N ASP A 47 -15.16 15.50 14.64
CA ASP A 47 -14.26 15.24 15.78
C ASP A 47 -13.96 13.76 16.04
N LYS A 48 -14.51 12.86 15.22
CA LYS A 48 -14.28 11.42 15.38
C LYS A 48 -13.08 10.99 14.56
N VAL A 49 -12.06 10.45 15.22
CA VAL A 49 -10.90 9.83 14.57
C VAL A 49 -11.35 8.59 13.80
N GLY A 50 -10.99 8.51 12.53
CA GLY A 50 -11.13 7.29 11.74
C GLY A 50 -11.38 7.52 10.25
N SER A 51 -10.92 6.57 9.44
CA SER A 51 -11.22 6.52 8.01
C SER A 51 -11.22 5.08 7.54
N GLN A 52 -12.10 4.76 6.59
CA GLN A 52 -12.09 3.47 5.89
C GLN A 52 -10.84 3.26 5.01
N LEU A 53 -10.04 4.30 4.81
CA LEU A 53 -8.80 4.26 4.03
C LEU A 53 -7.61 3.79 4.85
N ILE A 54 -7.75 3.71 6.18
CA ILE A 54 -6.67 3.25 7.07
C ILE A 54 -6.47 1.75 6.89
N ALA A 55 -5.22 1.34 6.63
CA ALA A 55 -4.83 -0.04 6.45
C ALA A 55 -4.11 -0.56 7.69
N ALA A 56 -4.81 -1.25 8.59
CA ALA A 56 -4.20 -1.77 9.83
C ALA A 56 -3.37 -3.05 9.62
N THR A 57 -2.69 -3.26 8.48
CA THR A 57 -2.05 -4.54 8.11
C THR A 57 -0.51 -4.50 8.12
N TYR A 58 0.09 -3.35 8.42
CA TYR A 58 1.55 -3.17 8.45
C TYR A 58 1.97 -2.06 9.40
N ASN A 59 3.21 -2.19 9.91
CA ASN A 59 3.86 -1.17 10.72
C ASN A 59 4.52 -0.09 9.86
N ALA A 60 4.90 1.01 10.51
CA ALA A 60 5.58 2.14 9.91
C ALA A 60 6.75 1.75 8.99
N GLY A 61 6.79 2.36 7.81
CA GLY A 61 7.84 2.13 6.79
C GLY A 61 7.66 0.86 5.95
N ASN A 62 6.68 0.01 6.25
CA ASN A 62 6.43 -1.23 5.51
C ASN A 62 5.25 -1.14 4.53
N GLY A 63 4.77 0.07 4.23
CA GLY A 63 3.64 0.32 3.35
C GLY A 63 3.36 1.83 3.17
N PRO A 64 2.40 2.20 2.30
CA PRO A 64 2.01 3.59 2.11
C PRO A 64 1.34 4.17 3.36
N GLY A 65 1.46 5.48 3.56
CA GLY A 65 0.89 6.14 4.73
C GLY A 65 1.40 7.55 4.96
N ILE A 66 1.10 8.08 6.14
CA ILE A 66 1.52 9.42 6.56
C ILE A 66 2.36 9.31 7.83
N TRP A 67 3.60 9.77 7.75
CA TRP A 67 4.41 10.08 8.92
C TRP A 67 4.17 11.51 9.35
N ILE A 68 3.96 11.71 10.65
CA ILE A 68 3.75 13.03 11.21
C ILE A 68 4.34 13.13 12.61
N VAL A 69 4.89 14.31 12.89
CA VAL A 69 5.24 14.76 14.23
C VAL A 69 5.04 16.27 14.30
N ALA A 70 4.61 16.76 15.45
CA ALA A 70 4.54 18.18 15.74
C ALA A 70 5.40 18.54 16.96
N ASP A 71 5.86 19.78 16.98
CA ASP A 71 6.59 20.35 18.12
C ASP A 71 5.69 20.60 19.34
N GLY A 72 4.37 20.70 19.11
CA GLY A 72 3.33 20.66 20.14
C GLY A 72 2.33 19.54 19.85
N GLY A 73 1.05 19.87 19.71
CA GLY A 73 0.02 18.92 19.28
C GLY A 73 -0.45 19.16 17.86
N TYR A 74 -1.17 18.19 17.31
CA TYR A 74 -1.79 18.30 16.00
C TYR A 74 -3.10 17.53 15.88
N ARG A 75 -3.94 17.97 14.94
CA ARG A 75 -5.02 17.20 14.31
C ARG A 75 -4.72 17.03 12.82
N LEU A 76 -4.70 15.79 12.33
CA LEU A 76 -4.39 15.42 10.96
C LEU A 76 -5.66 14.99 10.23
N TYR A 77 -5.89 15.56 9.05
CA TYR A 77 -7.05 15.26 8.23
C TYR A 77 -6.66 14.85 6.82
N HIS A 78 -7.47 13.98 6.22
CA HIS A 78 -7.46 13.68 4.80
C HIS A 78 -8.81 14.02 4.20
N ASN A 79 -8.82 14.90 3.19
CA ASN A 79 -10.03 15.40 2.54
C ASN A 79 -11.10 15.87 3.55
N GLY A 80 -10.65 16.51 4.64
CA GLY A 80 -11.51 17.01 5.72
C GLY A 80 -11.91 16.00 6.79
N SER A 81 -11.68 14.69 6.61
CA SER A 81 -11.96 13.67 7.63
C SER A 81 -10.80 13.53 8.61
N LEU A 82 -11.08 13.50 9.92
CA LEU A 82 -10.05 13.37 10.96
C LEU A 82 -9.43 11.97 10.94
N LEU A 83 -8.13 11.89 10.67
CA LEU A 83 -7.38 10.64 10.59
C LEU A 83 -6.71 10.26 11.90
N ALA A 84 -6.11 11.25 12.56
CA ALA A 84 -5.36 11.06 13.79
C ALA A 84 -5.19 12.42 14.47
N GLU A 85 -5.01 12.39 15.78
CA GLU A 85 -4.61 13.55 16.56
C GLU A 85 -3.67 13.11 17.68
N ASP A 86 -2.85 14.05 18.13
CA ASP A 86 -2.00 13.89 19.28
C ASP A 86 -1.81 15.26 19.94
N ASN A 87 -1.88 15.31 21.26
CA ASN A 87 -1.70 16.54 22.01
C ASN A 87 -0.34 16.63 22.71
N GLN A 88 0.55 15.68 22.43
CA GLN A 88 1.89 15.60 22.99
C GLN A 88 2.95 16.03 21.98
N ALA A 89 3.76 17.01 22.37
CA ALA A 89 4.98 17.40 21.67
C ALA A 89 5.90 16.21 21.36
N GLY A 90 6.39 16.12 20.13
CA GLY A 90 7.44 15.19 19.72
C GLY A 90 7.02 13.74 19.50
N ARG A 91 5.75 13.38 19.71
CA ARG A 91 5.29 12.01 19.48
C ARG A 91 5.12 11.73 17.99
N VAL A 92 5.99 10.89 17.43
CA VAL A 92 5.88 10.45 16.04
C VAL A 92 4.73 9.47 15.87
N ARG A 93 3.92 9.67 14.83
CA ARG A 93 2.92 8.69 14.40
C ARG A 93 3.09 8.35 12.92
N PHE A 94 2.77 7.11 12.60
CA PHE A 94 2.57 6.65 11.23
C PHE A 94 1.11 6.21 11.08
N ILE A 95 0.44 6.75 10.07
CA ILE A 95 -0.94 6.41 9.75
C ILE A 95 -0.90 5.60 8.46
N PRO A 96 -0.99 4.26 8.53
CA PRO A 96 -1.02 3.42 7.33
C PRO A 96 -2.33 3.66 6.58
N MET A 97 -2.26 4.02 5.29
CA MET A 97 -3.48 4.34 4.54
C MET A 97 -3.33 4.19 3.03
N THR A 98 -4.48 4.19 2.35
CA THR A 98 -4.60 4.22 0.90
C THR A 98 -5.06 5.58 0.40
N PHE A 99 -4.33 6.16 -0.56
CA PHE A 99 -4.75 7.35 -1.28
C PHE A 99 -5.63 6.97 -2.48
N LEU A 100 -6.76 7.66 -2.62
CA LEU A 100 -7.71 7.39 -3.69
C LEU A 100 -7.29 8.10 -4.99
N PRO A 101 -7.66 7.57 -6.17
CA PRO A 101 -7.62 8.33 -7.40
C PRO A 101 -8.35 9.68 -7.27
N GLY A 102 -7.83 10.70 -7.95
CA GLY A 102 -8.31 12.08 -7.90
C GLY A 102 -7.58 12.94 -6.87
N GLU A 103 -8.26 14.00 -6.44
CA GLU A 103 -7.73 15.03 -5.55
C GLU A 103 -7.64 14.54 -4.11
N ASN A 104 -6.43 14.58 -3.55
CA ASN A 104 -6.13 14.28 -2.16
C ASN A 104 -5.61 15.55 -1.47
N ALA A 105 -6.16 15.87 -0.30
CA ALA A 105 -5.72 16.98 0.53
C ALA A 105 -5.34 16.46 1.91
N ILE A 106 -4.12 16.76 2.35
CA ILE A 106 -3.65 16.54 3.71
C ILE A 106 -3.61 17.88 4.41
N SER A 107 -4.38 18.01 5.48
CA SER A 107 -4.32 19.20 6.32
C SER A 107 -3.95 18.86 7.76
N VAL A 108 -3.11 19.71 8.33
CA VAL A 108 -2.67 19.59 9.73
C VAL A 108 -3.05 20.87 10.45
N VAL A 109 -3.71 20.72 11.59
CA VAL A 109 -4.00 21.82 12.51
C VAL A 109 -3.09 21.61 13.70
N SER A 110 -2.01 22.37 13.79
CA SER A 110 -1.00 22.21 14.83
C SER A 110 -1.06 23.34 15.84
N VAL A 111 -0.76 23.03 17.11
CA VAL A 111 -0.86 23.96 18.26
C VAL A 111 0.37 23.81 19.16
N ASN A 112 0.94 24.94 19.59
CA ASN A 112 2.03 24.99 20.57
C ASN A 112 1.74 26.21 21.45
N GLY A 113 1.70 26.02 22.76
CA GLY A 113 1.37 27.05 23.72
C GLY A 113 2.57 27.88 24.16
N LYS A 114 3.81 27.47 23.87
CA LYS A 114 5.04 28.14 24.32
C LYS A 114 6.01 28.54 23.21
N GLY A 115 5.62 28.32 21.96
CA GLY A 115 6.43 28.65 20.79
C GLY A 115 5.66 28.30 19.54
N ALA A 116 6.40 27.93 18.51
CA ALA A 116 5.80 27.66 17.23
C ALA A 116 5.35 26.16 17.15
N PRO A 117 4.06 25.74 16.93
CA PRO A 117 3.74 24.38 16.43
C PRO A 117 4.34 23.93 15.07
N GLY A 118 5.66 23.84 14.98
CA GLY A 118 6.34 23.29 13.81
C GLY A 118 5.81 21.88 13.53
N VAL A 119 5.60 21.56 12.25
CA VAL A 119 5.17 20.22 11.84
C VAL A 119 6.16 19.64 10.83
N LEU A 120 6.44 18.35 10.96
CA LEU A 120 7.16 17.56 9.97
C LEU A 120 6.22 16.48 9.44
N VAL A 121 6.03 16.44 8.12
CA VAL A 121 5.13 15.49 7.46
C VAL A 121 5.85 14.82 6.28
N GLN A 122 5.73 13.50 6.19
CA GLN A 122 6.05 12.75 5.00
C GLN A 122 4.84 11.90 4.60
N ILE A 123 4.45 11.98 3.34
CA ILE A 123 3.34 11.24 2.75
C ILE A 123 3.94 10.26 1.75
N ASP A 124 3.73 8.98 1.95
CA ASP A 124 4.23 7.93 1.07
C ASP A 124 3.06 7.26 0.34
N ASP A 125 2.97 7.47 -0.97
CA ASP A 125 2.12 6.68 -1.88
C ASP A 125 2.94 5.54 -2.51
N LEU A 126 2.35 4.75 -3.41
CA LEU A 126 2.97 3.56 -4.02
C LEU A 126 4.31 3.86 -4.72
N ASP A 127 4.33 4.83 -5.64
CA ASP A 127 5.50 5.20 -6.46
C ASP A 127 6.17 6.51 -6.03
N LYS A 128 5.44 7.35 -5.28
CA LYS A 128 5.88 8.72 -4.96
C LYS A 128 5.75 9.08 -3.49
N SER A 129 6.74 9.81 -3.00
CA SER A 129 6.72 10.41 -1.66
C SER A 129 6.61 11.93 -1.77
N TYR A 130 5.88 12.54 -0.83
CA TYR A 130 5.71 13.97 -0.69
C TYR A 130 6.17 14.40 0.69
N TYR A 131 6.77 15.58 0.77
CA TYR A 131 7.49 16.03 1.95
C TYR A 131 6.99 17.41 2.36
N SER A 132 6.90 17.68 3.67
CA SER A 132 6.67 19.02 4.19
C SER A 132 7.78 19.98 3.75
N GLY A 133 7.41 21.18 3.32
CA GLY A 133 8.33 22.20 2.80
C GLY A 133 7.60 23.37 2.14
N SER A 134 8.30 24.11 1.28
CA SER A 134 7.79 25.33 0.63
C SER A 134 6.58 25.13 -0.30
N GLY A 135 6.29 23.90 -0.72
CA GLY A 135 5.10 23.56 -1.50
C GLY A 135 3.80 23.54 -0.70
N TRP A 136 3.88 23.62 0.63
CA TRP A 136 2.71 23.61 1.51
C TRP A 136 2.07 24.99 1.62
N LYS A 137 0.77 25.01 1.86
CA LYS A 137 -0.02 26.22 2.15
C LYS A 137 -0.23 26.35 3.65
N SER A 138 -0.38 27.58 4.13
CA SER A 138 -0.57 27.86 5.55
C SER A 138 -1.56 28.99 5.80
N LYS A 139 -2.18 28.96 6.98
CA LYS A 139 -2.93 30.05 7.62
C LYS A 139 -2.86 29.93 9.15
N PRO A 140 -2.87 31.03 9.91
CA PRO A 140 -3.06 30.96 11.36
C PRO A 140 -4.46 30.49 11.74
N VAL A 141 -5.48 30.96 11.01
CA VAL A 141 -6.89 30.61 11.21
C VAL A 141 -7.60 30.48 9.86
N VAL A 142 -8.53 29.52 9.76
CA VAL A 142 -9.37 29.32 8.56
C VAL A 142 -10.73 29.99 8.75
N GLY A 143 -11.02 31.00 7.90
CA GLY A 143 -12.26 31.78 7.98
C GLY A 143 -13.45 31.24 7.17
N ASN A 144 -13.26 30.20 6.35
CA ASN A 144 -14.33 29.55 5.60
C ASN A 144 -14.13 28.03 5.53
N ASN A 145 -15.18 27.29 5.12
CA ASN A 145 -15.15 25.84 5.01
C ASN A 145 -14.88 25.31 3.58
N SER A 146 -14.76 26.20 2.59
CA SER A 146 -14.68 25.83 1.16
C SER A 146 -13.42 25.04 0.80
N TRP A 147 -12.34 25.21 1.58
CA TRP A 147 -11.08 24.47 1.40
C TRP A 147 -11.20 22.97 1.76
N LYS A 148 -12.31 22.52 2.35
CA LYS A 148 -12.50 21.11 2.74
C LYS A 148 -12.96 20.23 1.58
N ASN A 149 -13.72 20.79 0.66
CA ASN A 149 -14.34 20.06 -0.45
C ASN A 149 -13.41 20.00 -1.65
N LYS A 150 -13.52 18.96 -2.50
CA LYS A 150 -12.80 18.93 -3.80
C LYS A 150 -13.06 20.18 -4.62
N GLY A 151 -12.09 20.57 -5.47
CA GLY A 151 -12.12 21.87 -6.15
C GLY A 151 -11.83 23.02 -5.20
N ARG A 152 -10.89 22.82 -4.28
CA ARG A 152 -10.62 23.69 -3.13
C ARG A 152 -10.27 25.12 -3.55
N ASP A 153 -10.93 26.09 -2.93
CA ASP A 153 -10.52 27.49 -3.04
C ASP A 153 -9.33 27.77 -2.11
N LEU A 154 -8.15 27.93 -2.73
CA LEU A 154 -6.90 28.26 -2.04
C LEU A 154 -6.47 29.72 -2.26
N SER A 155 -7.31 30.56 -2.86
CA SER A 155 -6.97 31.94 -3.25
C SER A 155 -6.50 32.81 -2.08
N GLN A 156 -7.02 32.53 -0.88
CA GLN A 156 -6.67 33.28 0.33
C GLN A 156 -5.54 32.64 1.15
N TRP A 157 -4.95 31.52 0.72
CA TRP A 157 -3.92 30.81 1.49
C TRP A 157 -2.51 31.33 1.23
N GLY A 158 -1.76 31.54 2.30
CA GLY A 158 -0.32 31.83 2.23
C GLY A 158 0.50 30.59 1.94
N GLY A 159 1.79 30.78 1.63
CA GLY A 159 2.76 29.69 1.62
C GLY A 159 3.20 29.33 3.04
N ALA A 160 3.48 28.06 3.30
CA ALA A 160 4.10 27.65 4.55
C ALA A 160 5.55 28.12 4.62
N THR A 161 5.97 28.59 5.79
CA THR A 161 7.37 28.93 6.06
C THR A 161 8.14 27.65 6.35
N THR A 162 9.31 27.49 5.74
CA THR A 162 10.22 26.38 6.07
C THR A 162 11.18 26.82 7.17
N LEU A 163 11.26 26.05 8.24
CA LEU A 163 12.15 26.30 9.36
C LEU A 163 13.50 25.63 9.14
N SER A 164 14.59 26.31 9.51
CA SER A 164 15.97 25.84 9.32
C SER A 164 16.45 24.94 10.47
N TYR A 165 15.67 23.90 10.80
CA TYR A 165 16.03 22.89 11.80
C TYR A 165 16.49 21.60 11.13
N ALA A 166 17.39 20.88 11.80
CA ALA A 166 17.83 19.57 11.36
C ALA A 166 16.71 18.53 11.56
N ASN A 167 16.56 17.59 10.62
CA ASN A 167 15.52 16.55 10.64
C ASN A 167 15.76 15.45 11.69
N ASN A 168 16.62 15.70 12.67
CA ASN A 168 16.90 14.83 13.82
C ASN A 168 16.63 15.53 15.16
N LYS A 169 16.06 16.74 15.14
CA LYS A 169 15.69 17.51 16.32
C LYS A 169 14.31 18.14 16.16
N LEU A 170 13.65 18.31 17.29
CA LEU A 170 12.44 19.11 17.41
C LEU A 170 12.80 20.62 17.46
N PRO A 171 11.98 21.52 16.87
CA PRO A 171 12.16 22.97 17.02
C PRO A 171 12.25 23.44 18.47
N SER A 172 11.46 22.88 19.40
CA SER A 172 11.50 23.18 20.84
C SER A 172 12.77 22.69 21.54
N GLY A 173 13.59 21.88 20.85
CA GLY A 173 14.68 21.11 21.45
C GLY A 173 14.23 19.69 21.81
N GLY A 174 15.19 18.75 21.80
CA GLY A 174 14.96 17.31 21.93
C GLY A 174 15.34 16.55 20.67
N ALA A 175 15.56 15.24 20.81
CA ALA A 175 15.84 14.36 19.67
C ALA A 175 14.53 14.02 18.95
N LEU A 176 14.57 14.02 17.62
CA LEU A 176 13.52 13.38 16.81
C LEU A 176 13.89 11.92 16.60
N GLU A 177 13.16 11.02 17.26
CA GLU A 177 13.36 9.57 17.17
C GLU A 177 12.19 8.90 16.45
N ASN A 178 12.46 7.77 15.78
CA ASN A 178 11.44 6.93 15.16
C ASN A 178 10.62 7.57 14.03
N PHE A 179 11.07 8.70 13.47
CA PHE A 179 10.53 9.24 12.22
C PHE A 179 11.09 8.49 11.00
N ALA A 180 10.48 8.71 9.83
CA ALA A 180 10.93 8.12 8.57
C ALA A 180 12.43 8.36 8.34
N ALA A 181 13.18 7.27 8.18
CA ALA A 181 14.61 7.33 7.91
C ALA A 181 14.88 8.07 6.59
N ASN A 182 15.95 8.88 6.56
CA ASN A 182 16.37 9.66 5.37
C ASN A 182 15.28 10.61 4.82
N THR A 183 14.34 11.06 5.67
CA THR A 183 13.29 11.97 5.23
C THR A 183 13.84 13.26 4.62
N GLN A 184 13.22 13.69 3.52
CA GLN A 184 13.47 14.99 2.91
C GLN A 184 12.53 16.08 3.44
N ALA A 185 11.58 15.71 4.32
CA ALA A 185 10.66 16.62 4.98
C ALA A 185 11.40 17.74 5.70
N LYS A 186 10.82 18.93 5.70
CA LYS A 186 11.30 20.08 6.44
C LYS A 186 10.24 20.50 7.45
N TRP A 187 10.68 20.98 8.60
CA TRP A 187 9.78 21.59 9.56
C TRP A 187 9.10 22.80 8.91
N ILE A 188 7.78 22.85 8.96
CA ILE A 188 6.99 23.93 8.36
C ILE A 188 6.02 24.58 9.34
N TRP A 189 5.63 25.81 9.00
CA TRP A 189 4.76 26.67 9.78
C TRP A 189 3.94 27.69 8.94
N THR A 190 3.10 28.53 9.58
CA THR A 190 2.65 29.83 9.06
C THR A 190 3.80 30.84 8.88
N SER A 191 3.48 32.08 8.52
CA SER A 191 4.43 33.17 8.32
C SER A 191 4.98 33.81 9.60
N ASP A 192 4.37 33.56 10.76
CA ASP A 192 4.73 34.23 12.02
C ASP A 192 4.98 33.20 13.13
N GLU A 193 6.18 33.21 13.72
CA GLU A 193 6.58 32.30 14.79
C GLU A 193 5.81 32.56 16.11
N SER A 194 5.09 33.68 16.22
CA SER A 194 4.22 33.98 17.35
C SER A 194 2.81 33.39 17.24
N ASP A 195 2.44 32.82 16.09
CA ASP A 195 1.13 32.20 15.91
C ASP A 195 1.01 30.96 16.82
N PRO A 196 0.01 30.89 17.71
CA PRO A 196 -0.18 29.74 18.62
C PRO A 196 -0.78 28.52 17.89
N THR A 197 -1.22 28.70 16.65
CA THR A 197 -1.87 27.66 15.83
C THR A 197 -1.49 27.83 14.37
N ALA A 198 -1.23 26.71 13.68
CA ALA A 198 -1.05 26.68 12.25
C ALA A 198 -2.03 25.72 11.58
N VAL A 199 -2.70 26.18 10.54
CA VAL A 199 -3.43 25.32 9.61
C VAL A 199 -2.59 25.17 8.35
N LEU A 200 -2.06 23.97 8.15
CA LEU A 200 -1.18 23.60 7.05
C LEU A 200 -1.96 22.73 6.07
N LEU A 201 -1.70 22.89 4.78
CA LEU A 201 -2.40 22.16 3.72
C LEU A 201 -1.47 21.79 2.57
N PHE A 202 -1.56 20.55 2.13
CA PHE A 202 -0.93 20.06 0.92
C PHE A 202 -1.93 19.28 0.08
N THR A 203 -1.92 19.55 -1.22
CA THR A 203 -2.80 18.90 -2.19
C THR A 203 -1.96 18.19 -3.24
N PHE A 204 -2.34 16.96 -3.56
CA PHE A 204 -1.76 16.21 -4.66
C PHE A 204 -2.86 15.41 -5.38
N ASN A 205 -2.58 15.02 -6.62
CA ASN A 205 -3.51 14.24 -7.43
C ASN A 205 -2.89 12.89 -7.75
N VAL A 206 -3.66 11.84 -7.49
CA VAL A 206 -3.40 10.49 -8.00
C VAL A 206 -4.21 10.35 -9.27
N LYS A 207 -3.57 10.36 -10.44
CA LYS A 207 -4.27 10.32 -11.72
C LYS A 207 -3.43 9.63 -12.79
N ALA A 208 -4.10 9.14 -13.81
CA ALA A 208 -3.46 8.64 -15.02
C ALA A 208 -2.58 9.72 -15.67
N GLU A 209 -1.51 9.27 -16.30
CA GLU A 209 -0.72 10.07 -17.24
C GLU A 209 -1.24 9.87 -18.68
N GLY A 210 -0.68 10.57 -19.65
CA GLY A 210 -0.96 10.33 -21.07
C GLY A 210 -2.43 10.47 -21.50
N PHE A 211 -2.86 9.61 -22.43
CA PHE A 211 -4.22 9.66 -22.99
C PHE A 211 -5.31 9.49 -21.92
N GLY A 212 -5.02 8.75 -20.85
CA GLY A 212 -5.98 8.41 -19.80
C GLY A 212 -6.22 9.49 -18.75
N VAL A 213 -5.55 10.65 -18.83
CA VAL A 213 -5.52 11.70 -17.78
C VAL A 213 -6.88 12.20 -17.31
N THR A 214 -7.94 12.02 -18.11
CA THR A 214 -9.32 12.44 -17.78
C THR A 214 -10.18 11.36 -17.11
N THR A 215 -9.60 10.18 -16.84
CA THR A 215 -10.29 9.05 -16.19
C THR A 215 -10.52 9.34 -14.71
N THR A 216 -11.78 9.22 -14.26
CA THR A 216 -12.17 9.49 -12.86
C THR A 216 -12.74 8.26 -12.15
N GLY A 217 -13.09 7.20 -12.88
CA GLY A 217 -13.60 5.96 -12.32
C GLY A 217 -14.86 6.16 -11.48
N GLY A 218 -14.85 5.63 -10.26
CA GLY A 218 -15.95 5.69 -9.29
C GLY A 218 -16.03 6.97 -8.47
N ASP A 219 -15.26 8.01 -8.80
CA ASP A 219 -15.06 9.19 -7.94
C ASP A 219 -16.35 9.98 -7.63
N ALA A 220 -17.32 9.99 -8.56
CA ALA A 220 -18.62 10.64 -8.38
C ALA A 220 -19.57 9.89 -7.43
N GLY A 221 -19.17 8.69 -6.98
CA GLY A 221 -19.99 7.78 -6.23
C GLY A 221 -19.56 7.58 -4.78
N LYS A 222 -20.14 6.56 -4.15
CA LYS A 222 -19.78 6.16 -2.78
C LYS A 222 -18.50 5.32 -2.78
N VAL A 223 -17.80 5.36 -1.65
CA VAL A 223 -16.71 4.46 -1.35
C VAL A 223 -17.27 3.28 -0.54
N VAL A 224 -16.93 2.05 -0.92
CA VAL A 224 -17.35 0.81 -0.24
C VAL A 224 -16.16 -0.10 0.00
N ILE A 225 -16.26 -0.99 1.00
CA ILE A 225 -15.28 -2.05 1.23
C ILE A 225 -15.87 -3.37 0.72
N ALA A 226 -15.11 -4.11 -0.09
CA ALA A 226 -15.44 -5.46 -0.54
C ALA A 226 -14.52 -6.48 0.14
N SER A 227 -15.08 -7.29 1.03
CA SER A 227 -14.34 -8.20 1.92
C SER A 227 -14.13 -9.61 1.36
N ASP A 228 -14.68 -9.90 0.19
CA ASP A 228 -14.61 -11.21 -0.49
C ASP A 228 -14.79 -11.09 -2.02
N SER A 229 -14.50 -12.15 -2.77
CA SER A 229 -14.60 -12.13 -4.25
C SER A 229 -16.03 -11.91 -4.76
N ALA A 230 -17.04 -12.34 -4.01
CA ALA A 230 -18.45 -12.16 -4.37
C ALA A 230 -18.89 -10.68 -4.29
N SER A 231 -18.49 -9.98 -3.23
CA SER A 231 -18.76 -8.55 -3.05
C SER A 231 -17.99 -7.70 -4.07
N ILE A 232 -16.74 -8.06 -4.39
CA ILE A 232 -15.98 -7.40 -5.48
C ILE A 232 -16.76 -7.50 -6.79
N ARG A 233 -17.17 -8.71 -7.20
CA ARG A 233 -17.96 -8.93 -8.42
C ARG A 233 -19.28 -8.14 -8.39
N LYS A 234 -20.01 -8.18 -7.28
CA LYS A 234 -21.28 -7.46 -7.10
C LYS A 234 -21.11 -5.97 -7.34
N TYR A 235 -20.09 -5.33 -6.79
CA TYR A 235 -19.90 -3.89 -6.95
C TYR A 235 -19.42 -3.52 -8.36
N LEU A 236 -18.54 -4.31 -8.98
CA LEU A 236 -18.14 -4.12 -10.37
C LEU A 236 -19.34 -4.17 -11.35
N GLN A 237 -20.32 -5.01 -11.05
CA GLN A 237 -21.54 -5.19 -11.86
C GLN A 237 -22.69 -4.24 -11.49
N SER A 238 -22.52 -3.38 -10.48
CA SER A 238 -23.55 -2.45 -10.04
C SER A 238 -23.67 -1.24 -10.96
N ASN A 239 -24.88 -0.68 -11.12
CA ASN A 239 -25.09 0.53 -11.93
C ASN A 239 -24.59 1.81 -11.24
N ASP A 240 -24.36 1.78 -9.92
CA ASP A 240 -23.85 2.91 -9.16
C ASP A 240 -22.43 3.27 -9.62
N ALA A 241 -22.08 4.56 -9.61
CA ALA A 241 -20.67 4.94 -9.54
C ALA A 241 -20.13 4.49 -8.17
N VAL A 242 -19.00 3.77 -8.14
CA VAL A 242 -18.48 3.20 -6.89
C VAL A 242 -16.96 3.13 -6.90
N THR A 243 -16.34 3.62 -5.82
CA THR A 243 -14.96 3.28 -5.45
C THR A 243 -14.97 2.07 -4.51
N ILE A 244 -14.44 0.96 -4.97
CA ILE A 244 -14.42 -0.35 -4.33
C ILE A 244 -13.03 -0.54 -3.71
N LEU A 245 -12.96 -0.49 -2.38
CA LEU A 245 -11.76 -0.78 -1.63
C LEU A 245 -11.70 -2.27 -1.32
N VAL A 246 -10.57 -2.88 -1.67
CA VAL A 246 -10.32 -4.29 -1.37
C VAL A 246 -9.23 -4.37 -0.31
N PRO A 247 -9.54 -4.81 0.92
CA PRO A 247 -8.55 -4.99 1.98
C PRO A 247 -7.40 -5.89 1.52
N GLU A 248 -6.20 -5.64 2.04
CA GLU A 248 -5.02 -6.46 1.76
C GLU A 248 -5.31 -7.94 2.03
N GLY A 249 -4.95 -8.82 1.11
CA GLY A 249 -5.24 -10.25 1.18
C GLY A 249 -5.40 -10.90 -0.19
N THR A 250 -5.80 -12.17 -0.19
CA THR A 250 -5.97 -12.99 -1.40
C THR A 250 -7.39 -13.48 -1.57
N TYR A 251 -7.96 -13.23 -2.76
CA TYR A 251 -9.34 -13.47 -3.12
C TYR A 251 -9.40 -14.44 -4.29
N ASP A 252 -9.99 -15.63 -4.09
CA ASP A 252 -10.12 -16.64 -5.14
C ASP A 252 -11.40 -16.42 -5.96
N PHE A 253 -11.24 -16.26 -7.26
CA PHE A 253 -12.33 -16.17 -8.24
C PHE A 253 -12.51 -17.45 -9.04
N ARG A 254 -11.64 -18.46 -8.87
CA ARG A 254 -11.65 -19.65 -9.72
C ARG A 254 -12.87 -20.49 -9.46
N GLN A 255 -13.56 -20.85 -10.54
CA GLN A 255 -14.64 -21.83 -10.53
C GLN A 255 -14.32 -22.95 -11.52
N PHE A 256 -13.89 -24.10 -11.00
CA PHE A 256 -13.43 -25.21 -11.82
C PHE A 256 -14.55 -25.81 -12.68
N ARG A 257 -14.25 -25.99 -13.96
CA ARG A 257 -15.10 -26.56 -15.01
C ARG A 257 -14.25 -27.46 -15.91
N ASN A 258 -14.93 -28.31 -16.68
CA ASN A 258 -14.31 -29.06 -17.76
C ASN A 258 -14.24 -28.17 -19.01
N ALA A 259 -13.04 -27.79 -19.41
CA ALA A 259 -12.77 -26.89 -20.52
C ALA A 259 -13.31 -27.44 -21.85
N VAL A 260 -13.30 -28.77 -22.03
CA VAL A 260 -13.79 -29.44 -23.24
C VAL A 260 -15.30 -29.33 -23.33
N THR A 261 -16.01 -29.53 -22.22
CA THR A 261 -17.48 -29.38 -22.16
C THR A 261 -17.88 -27.94 -22.51
N GLU A 262 -17.20 -26.94 -21.94
CA GLU A 262 -17.47 -25.52 -22.24
C GLU A 262 -17.19 -25.19 -23.71
N ALA A 263 -16.06 -25.63 -24.27
CA ALA A 263 -15.71 -25.38 -25.66
C ALA A 263 -16.72 -25.99 -26.64
N LYS A 264 -17.14 -27.24 -26.42
CA LYS A 264 -18.13 -27.94 -27.26
C LYS A 264 -19.44 -27.16 -27.37
N SER A 265 -19.94 -26.61 -26.27
CA SER A 265 -21.18 -25.82 -26.25
C SER A 265 -21.10 -24.54 -27.09
N LYS A 266 -19.89 -24.07 -27.41
CA LYS A 266 -19.62 -22.89 -28.24
C LYS A 266 -19.13 -23.25 -29.65
N GLY A 267 -19.19 -24.53 -30.03
CA GLY A 267 -18.67 -25.00 -31.32
C GLY A 267 -17.14 -24.88 -31.46
N ARG A 268 -16.41 -24.91 -30.34
CA ARG A 268 -14.95 -24.79 -30.27
C ARG A 268 -14.33 -26.12 -29.84
N THR A 269 -13.03 -26.30 -30.11
CA THR A 269 -12.32 -27.56 -29.80
C THR A 269 -11.02 -27.29 -29.06
N TRP A 270 -10.82 -27.92 -27.91
CA TRP A 270 -9.49 -27.96 -27.30
C TRP A 270 -8.63 -29.02 -27.97
N CYS A 271 -7.40 -28.63 -28.27
CA CYS A 271 -6.42 -29.46 -28.94
C CYS A 271 -5.15 -29.54 -28.10
N LYS A 272 -4.46 -30.68 -28.17
CA LYS A 272 -3.22 -30.92 -27.45
C LYS A 272 -2.13 -31.53 -28.31
N THR A 273 -0.87 -31.23 -27.97
CA THR A 273 0.30 -31.97 -28.45
C THR A 273 1.42 -31.88 -27.41
N THR A 274 2.50 -32.63 -27.60
CA THR A 274 3.70 -32.47 -26.77
C THR A 274 4.51 -31.27 -27.27
N CYS A 275 4.93 -30.39 -26.36
CA CYS A 275 5.79 -29.28 -26.73
C CYS A 275 7.10 -29.80 -27.37
N THR A 276 7.57 -29.16 -28.43
CA THR A 276 8.81 -29.55 -29.11
C THR A 276 10.07 -29.15 -28.36
N GLU A 277 9.94 -28.24 -27.39
CA GLU A 277 11.02 -27.69 -26.60
C GLU A 277 10.79 -27.91 -25.10
N LYS A 278 11.85 -27.68 -24.33
CA LYS A 278 11.79 -27.66 -22.86
C LYS A 278 11.40 -26.26 -22.40
N ASN A 279 10.47 -26.20 -21.46
CA ASN A 279 10.10 -24.98 -20.74
C ASN A 279 11.34 -24.41 -20.03
N ARG A 280 11.64 -23.12 -20.23
CA ARG A 280 12.83 -22.47 -19.69
C ARG A 280 12.86 -22.40 -18.16
N VAL A 281 11.70 -22.34 -17.50
CA VAL A 281 11.61 -22.22 -16.05
C VAL A 281 11.80 -23.58 -15.38
N THR A 282 11.16 -24.63 -15.91
CA THR A 282 11.15 -25.95 -15.27
C THR A 282 12.18 -26.92 -15.84
N GLY A 283 12.72 -26.66 -17.02
CA GLY A 283 13.61 -27.57 -17.75
C GLY A 283 12.91 -28.83 -18.30
N LYS A 284 11.57 -28.88 -18.24
CA LYS A 284 10.76 -30.04 -18.64
C LYS A 284 9.99 -29.76 -19.93
N THR A 285 9.64 -30.81 -20.66
CA THR A 285 8.71 -30.71 -21.78
C THR A 285 7.28 -30.78 -21.25
N ASN A 286 6.47 -29.79 -21.59
CA ASN A 286 5.07 -29.70 -21.19
C ASN A 286 4.13 -30.24 -22.27
N THR A 287 2.84 -30.33 -21.94
CA THR A 287 1.79 -30.53 -22.95
C THR A 287 1.28 -29.16 -23.39
N PHE A 288 1.22 -28.96 -24.69
CA PHE A 288 0.58 -27.80 -25.29
C PHE A 288 -0.92 -28.01 -25.29
N TYR A 289 -1.70 -27.04 -24.81
CA TYR A 289 -3.15 -27.00 -24.94
C TYR A 289 -3.57 -25.67 -25.56
N ARG A 290 -4.29 -25.73 -26.68
CA ARG A 290 -4.82 -24.52 -27.34
C ARG A 290 -6.21 -24.79 -27.89
N ILE A 291 -7.08 -23.80 -27.78
CA ILE A 291 -8.43 -23.87 -28.33
C ILE A 291 -8.42 -23.52 -29.82
N THR A 292 -9.33 -24.12 -30.59
CA THR A 292 -9.63 -23.75 -31.96
C THR A 292 -11.07 -23.27 -32.07
N PHE A 293 -11.32 -22.38 -33.02
CA PHE A 293 -12.64 -21.83 -33.29
C PHE A 293 -13.47 -22.68 -34.26
N LYS A 294 -13.08 -23.94 -34.47
CA LYS A 294 -13.81 -24.92 -35.31
C LYS A 294 -14.30 -26.08 -34.46
N ALA A 295 -15.53 -26.51 -34.73
CA ALA A 295 -16.13 -27.63 -34.03
C ALA A 295 -15.47 -28.95 -34.44
N ASN A 296 -15.09 -29.76 -33.45
CA ASN A 296 -14.50 -31.09 -33.61
C ASN A 296 -13.28 -31.12 -34.56
N SER A 297 -12.44 -30.08 -34.54
CA SER A 297 -11.27 -30.01 -35.43
C SER A 297 -10.08 -29.29 -34.79
N CYS A 298 -8.89 -29.80 -35.06
CA CYS A 298 -7.61 -29.15 -34.75
C CYS A 298 -6.89 -28.63 -36.01
N SER A 299 -7.57 -28.57 -37.15
CA SER A 299 -6.96 -28.26 -38.46
C SER A 299 -6.33 -26.87 -38.58
N ASP A 300 -6.69 -25.96 -37.67
CA ASP A 300 -6.21 -24.56 -37.70
C ASP A 300 -4.88 -24.39 -36.96
N LEU A 301 -4.44 -25.45 -36.28
CA LEU A 301 -3.17 -25.49 -35.58
C LEU A 301 -2.12 -26.09 -36.51
N THR A 302 -0.93 -25.48 -36.50
CA THR A 302 0.19 -25.88 -37.38
C THR A 302 1.19 -26.77 -36.65
N GLU A 303 1.02 -26.94 -35.34
CA GLU A 303 1.84 -27.78 -34.50
C GLU A 303 1.71 -29.25 -34.92
N ALA A 304 2.83 -29.97 -34.90
CA ALA A 304 2.85 -31.37 -35.30
C ALA A 304 2.17 -32.27 -34.24
N GLY A 305 1.48 -33.32 -34.70
CA GLY A 305 0.92 -34.34 -33.81
C GLY A 305 -0.26 -33.89 -32.96
N VAL A 306 -0.93 -32.80 -33.34
CA VAL A 306 -2.06 -32.24 -32.57
C VAL A 306 -3.26 -33.20 -32.59
N GLN A 307 -3.87 -33.36 -31.42
CA GLN A 307 -5.01 -34.24 -31.17
C GLN A 307 -6.13 -33.48 -30.46
N ILE A 308 -7.38 -33.87 -30.72
CA ILE A 308 -8.53 -33.36 -29.98
C ILE A 308 -8.47 -33.87 -28.54
N VAL A 309 -8.61 -32.96 -27.57
CA VAL A 309 -8.76 -33.30 -26.15
C VAL A 309 -10.16 -33.88 -25.93
N GLN A 310 -10.22 -35.08 -25.37
CA GLN A 310 -11.50 -35.75 -25.09
C GLN A 310 -12.11 -35.22 -23.79
N GLU A 311 -13.44 -35.19 -23.73
CA GLU A 311 -14.17 -34.70 -22.55
C GLU A 311 -13.90 -35.54 -21.29
N SER A 312 -13.63 -36.84 -21.47
CA SER A 312 -13.21 -37.76 -20.42
C SER A 312 -11.86 -37.42 -19.79
N GLU A 313 -11.04 -36.60 -20.45
CA GLU A 313 -9.76 -36.14 -19.89
C GLU A 313 -9.95 -35.11 -18.78
N ASN A 314 -11.15 -34.53 -18.66
CA ASN A 314 -11.50 -33.56 -17.62
C ASN A 314 -10.48 -32.42 -17.48
N LEU A 315 -10.09 -31.84 -18.63
CA LEU A 315 -9.16 -30.71 -18.68
C LEU A 315 -9.75 -29.55 -17.85
N GLN A 316 -9.11 -29.24 -16.73
CA GLN A 316 -9.62 -28.23 -15.82
C GLN A 316 -9.38 -26.83 -16.40
N ALA A 317 -10.43 -26.03 -16.48
CA ALA A 317 -10.36 -24.58 -16.61
C ALA A 317 -11.11 -23.96 -15.45
N TRP A 318 -10.79 -22.72 -15.10
CA TRP A 318 -11.62 -21.94 -14.21
C TRP A 318 -12.32 -20.82 -14.98
N SER A 319 -13.65 -20.89 -14.93
CA SER A 319 -14.55 -20.00 -15.64
C SER A 319 -14.98 -18.89 -14.68
N ASN A 320 -14.48 -17.67 -14.91
CA ASN A 320 -14.57 -16.62 -13.91
C ASN A 320 -14.54 -15.21 -14.48
N TRP A 321 -15.05 -15.08 -15.70
CA TRP A 321 -15.25 -13.81 -16.37
C TRP A 321 -16.11 -12.86 -15.53
N ILE A 322 -15.67 -11.61 -15.41
CA ILE A 322 -16.30 -10.54 -14.64
C ILE A 322 -16.54 -9.37 -15.60
N THR A 323 -17.78 -9.20 -16.03
CA THR A 323 -18.17 -7.98 -16.74
C THR A 323 -18.39 -6.83 -15.76
N THR A 324 -18.19 -5.60 -16.22
CA THR A 324 -18.32 -4.40 -15.38
C THR A 324 -19.30 -3.39 -15.96
N LYS A 325 -19.87 -2.57 -15.08
CA LYS A 325 -20.66 -1.38 -15.45
C LYS A 325 -19.80 -0.12 -15.32
N PRO A 326 -20.10 0.97 -16.06
CA PRO A 326 -19.34 2.22 -16.02
C PRO A 326 -19.08 2.81 -14.64
N ASN A 327 -18.10 3.72 -14.55
CA ASN A 327 -17.80 4.52 -13.37
C ASN A 327 -17.37 3.68 -12.15
N LYS A 328 -16.29 2.92 -12.30
CA LYS A 328 -15.75 2.05 -11.25
C LYS A 328 -14.31 2.40 -10.93
N SER A 329 -13.98 2.44 -9.65
CA SER A 329 -12.60 2.39 -9.19
C SER A 329 -12.42 1.14 -8.34
N LEU A 330 -11.65 0.14 -8.79
CA LEU A 330 -11.27 -1.04 -7.99
C LEU A 330 -9.86 -0.80 -7.44
N VAL A 331 -9.74 -0.66 -6.13
CA VAL A 331 -8.50 -0.24 -5.48
C VAL A 331 -8.12 -1.21 -4.37
N GLY A 332 -6.97 -1.87 -4.51
CA GLY A 332 -6.37 -2.62 -3.41
C GLY A 332 -5.86 -1.67 -2.32
N MET A 333 -6.15 -1.99 -1.06
CA MET A 333 -5.73 -1.17 0.09
C MET A 333 -4.31 -1.49 0.51
N GLY A 334 -3.63 -0.52 1.15
CA GLY A 334 -2.28 -0.68 1.67
C GLY A 334 -1.29 -1.16 0.60
N ARG A 335 -0.69 -2.32 0.85
CA ARG A 335 0.23 -3.01 -0.08
C ARG A 335 -0.45 -3.72 -1.25
N GLY A 336 -1.77 -3.57 -1.39
CA GLY A 336 -2.56 -4.06 -2.50
C GLY A 336 -3.33 -5.35 -2.20
N ALA A 337 -4.13 -5.79 -3.17
CA ALA A 337 -4.99 -6.97 -3.03
C ALA A 337 -4.79 -7.97 -4.17
N ASN A 338 -4.83 -9.26 -3.85
CA ASN A 338 -4.51 -10.32 -4.78
C ASN A 338 -5.78 -11.00 -5.31
N LEU A 339 -6.06 -10.87 -6.60
CA LEU A 339 -7.26 -11.38 -7.28
C LEU A 339 -6.89 -12.61 -8.11
N ARG A 340 -6.90 -13.78 -7.46
CA ARG A 340 -6.54 -15.03 -8.10
C ARG A 340 -7.65 -15.51 -9.03
N GLY A 341 -7.28 -15.75 -10.28
CA GLY A 341 -8.18 -16.12 -11.36
C GLY A 341 -9.07 -15.00 -11.85
N ALA A 342 -9.03 -13.77 -11.35
CA ALA A 342 -9.94 -12.75 -11.86
C ALA A 342 -9.67 -12.48 -13.35
N SER A 343 -10.71 -12.65 -14.17
CA SER A 343 -10.74 -12.29 -15.59
C SER A 343 -11.74 -11.16 -15.75
N ILE A 344 -11.27 -9.93 -15.91
CA ILE A 344 -12.10 -8.71 -15.86
C ILE A 344 -12.25 -8.12 -17.26
N ALA A 345 -13.50 -7.97 -17.72
CA ALA A 345 -13.81 -7.35 -19.01
C ALA A 345 -14.64 -6.09 -18.85
N VAL A 346 -14.10 -4.99 -19.39
CA VAL A 346 -14.84 -3.75 -19.57
C VAL A 346 -15.43 -3.73 -20.97
N ARG A 347 -16.76 -3.82 -21.09
CA ARG A 347 -17.42 -3.93 -22.40
C ARG A 347 -18.18 -2.67 -22.77
N SER A 348 -17.93 -2.12 -23.96
CA SER A 348 -18.58 -0.89 -24.41
C SER A 348 -20.10 -1.03 -24.55
N ASN A 349 -20.59 -2.24 -24.87
CA ASN A 349 -22.01 -2.55 -24.96
C ASN A 349 -22.72 -2.61 -23.59
N GLU A 350 -21.97 -2.73 -22.49
CA GLU A 350 -22.50 -2.72 -21.12
C GLU A 350 -22.53 -1.33 -20.48
N GLY A 351 -22.21 -0.30 -21.26
CA GLY A 351 -22.09 1.09 -20.84
C GLY A 351 -20.66 1.55 -21.09
N SER A 352 -20.48 2.69 -21.76
CA SER A 352 -19.17 3.16 -22.19
C SER A 352 -18.39 3.75 -21.01
N GLY A 353 -17.43 2.99 -20.48
CA GLY A 353 -16.19 3.59 -20.00
C GLY A 353 -16.12 4.12 -18.56
N ASN A 354 -15.00 4.79 -18.27
CA ASN A 354 -14.61 5.38 -17.00
C ASN A 354 -14.31 4.36 -15.89
N HIS A 355 -13.18 3.66 -16.03
CA HIS A 355 -12.73 2.64 -15.06
C HIS A 355 -11.31 2.91 -14.58
N ILE A 356 -11.07 2.71 -13.29
CA ILE A 356 -9.74 2.74 -12.67
C ILE A 356 -9.53 1.43 -11.92
N TYR A 357 -8.50 0.66 -12.27
CA TYR A 357 -8.07 -0.53 -11.54
C TYR A 357 -6.66 -0.30 -11.01
N ARG A 358 -6.50 -0.25 -9.69
CA ARG A 358 -5.25 0.20 -9.06
C ARG A 358 -4.81 -0.69 -7.90
N ASN A 359 -3.51 -0.95 -7.80
CA ASN A 359 -2.88 -1.61 -6.65
C ASN A 359 -3.34 -3.07 -6.45
N LEU A 360 -3.27 -3.89 -7.50
CA LEU A 360 -3.81 -5.25 -7.52
C LEU A 360 -2.77 -6.27 -8.00
N ALA A 361 -2.86 -7.52 -7.56
CA ALA A 361 -2.27 -8.63 -8.30
C ALA A 361 -3.38 -9.36 -9.06
N ILE A 362 -3.23 -9.56 -10.37
CA ILE A 362 -4.15 -10.35 -11.21
C ILE A 362 -3.37 -11.53 -11.76
N TYR A 363 -3.77 -12.75 -11.39
CA TYR A 363 -2.93 -13.91 -11.64
C TYR A 363 -3.65 -15.24 -11.65
N ASP A 364 -2.99 -16.28 -12.19
CA ASP A 364 -3.54 -17.64 -12.29
C ASP A 364 -4.86 -17.65 -13.06
N VAL A 365 -4.86 -17.12 -14.29
CA VAL A 365 -5.96 -17.16 -15.25
C VAL A 365 -5.62 -18.20 -16.31
N ASN A 366 -6.03 -19.44 -16.07
CA ASN A 366 -5.83 -20.61 -16.93
C ASN A 366 -4.42 -20.72 -17.55
N PRO A 367 -3.31 -20.60 -16.79
CA PRO A 367 -1.96 -20.44 -17.34
C PRO A 367 -1.44 -21.66 -18.12
N HIS A 368 -2.08 -22.82 -17.96
CA HIS A 368 -1.78 -24.06 -18.68
C HIS A 368 -2.54 -24.21 -20.00
N LEU A 369 -3.45 -23.29 -20.31
CA LEU A 369 -4.24 -23.24 -21.53
C LEU A 369 -3.81 -22.02 -22.34
N ILE A 370 -3.73 -22.11 -23.66
CA ILE A 370 -3.54 -20.96 -24.55
C ILE A 370 -4.91 -20.52 -25.07
N GLU A 371 -5.19 -19.21 -25.06
CA GLU A 371 -6.50 -18.62 -25.40
C GLU A 371 -7.65 -19.11 -24.49
N GLY A 372 -7.31 -19.45 -23.25
CA GLY A 372 -8.21 -19.89 -22.18
C GLY A 372 -8.76 -18.75 -21.31
N GLY A 373 -8.39 -17.49 -21.59
CA GLY A 373 -8.98 -16.28 -21.01
C GLY A 373 -7.96 -15.20 -20.65
N ASP A 374 -8.39 -13.96 -20.80
CA ASP A 374 -7.60 -12.78 -20.42
C ASP A 374 -7.74 -12.48 -18.93
N GLY A 375 -6.70 -11.90 -18.34
CA GLY A 375 -6.77 -11.39 -16.97
C GLY A 375 -7.51 -10.05 -16.91
N LEU A 376 -7.20 -9.14 -17.83
CA LEU A 376 -7.81 -7.84 -17.93
C LEU A 376 -7.97 -7.43 -19.39
N GLU A 377 -9.21 -7.13 -19.80
CA GLU A 377 -9.52 -6.79 -21.17
C GLU A 377 -10.50 -5.60 -21.28
N THR A 378 -10.40 -4.87 -22.38
CA THR A 378 -11.47 -3.99 -22.87
C THR A 378 -12.03 -4.57 -24.16
N VAL A 379 -13.36 -4.57 -24.29
CA VAL A 379 -14.05 -5.08 -25.48
C VAL A 379 -15.01 -4.03 -25.99
N GLY A 380 -14.66 -3.39 -27.10
CA GLY A 380 -15.53 -2.46 -27.79
C GLY A 380 -15.93 -2.94 -29.18
N THR A 381 -16.40 -2.00 -29.99
CA THR A 381 -16.62 -2.21 -31.42
C THR A 381 -16.09 -1.01 -32.18
N ALA A 382 -15.89 -1.22 -33.48
CA ALA A 382 -15.59 -0.23 -34.50
C ALA A 382 -16.39 1.10 -34.44
N SER A 383 -17.59 1.11 -33.84
CA SER A 383 -18.44 2.30 -33.68
C SER A 383 -18.64 2.73 -32.23
N LYS A 384 -18.12 1.95 -31.27
CA LYS A 384 -18.32 2.17 -29.84
C LYS A 384 -17.13 1.66 -29.05
N HIS A 385 -16.15 2.53 -28.87
CA HIS A 385 -14.99 2.26 -28.04
C HIS A 385 -15.36 2.30 -26.54
N VAL A 386 -14.59 1.60 -25.72
CA VAL A 386 -14.49 1.88 -24.28
C VAL A 386 -13.76 3.21 -24.14
N ASP A 387 -14.37 4.18 -23.44
CA ASP A 387 -13.75 5.48 -23.20
C ASP A 387 -13.21 5.55 -21.76
N LYS A 388 -12.05 6.16 -21.52
CA LYS A 388 -11.48 6.39 -20.17
C LYS A 388 -11.23 5.12 -19.38
N PHE A 389 -10.01 4.63 -19.49
CA PHE A 389 -9.55 3.44 -18.77
C PHE A 389 -8.18 3.68 -18.16
N TRP A 390 -8.01 3.30 -16.90
CA TRP A 390 -6.73 3.38 -16.22
C TRP A 390 -6.44 2.11 -15.42
N ALA A 391 -5.39 1.39 -15.78
CA ALA A 391 -4.80 0.32 -14.97
C ALA A 391 -3.47 0.82 -14.39
N ASP A 392 -3.29 0.68 -13.07
CA ASP A 392 -2.16 1.26 -12.35
C ASP A 392 -1.62 0.35 -11.25
N HIS A 393 -0.31 0.18 -11.14
CA HIS A 393 0.30 -0.64 -10.07
C HIS A 393 -0.34 -2.04 -9.97
N ILE A 394 -0.35 -2.76 -11.10
CA ILE A 394 -0.84 -4.14 -11.17
C ILE A 394 0.32 -5.09 -11.40
N SER A 395 0.47 -6.12 -10.54
CA SER A 395 1.31 -7.27 -10.85
C SER A 395 0.50 -8.31 -11.63
N TYR A 396 1.04 -8.75 -12.76
CA TYR A 396 0.33 -9.51 -13.78
C TYR A 396 1.13 -10.74 -14.19
N LYS A 397 0.65 -11.94 -13.85
CA LYS A 397 1.40 -13.19 -14.04
C LYS A 397 0.49 -14.41 -14.20
N TRP A 398 0.96 -15.43 -14.92
CA TRP A 398 0.23 -16.70 -15.12
C TRP A 398 -1.14 -16.47 -15.74
N ILE A 399 -1.14 -15.76 -16.88
CA ILE A 399 -2.32 -15.48 -17.67
C ILE A 399 -2.27 -16.34 -18.92
N SER A 400 -3.43 -16.64 -19.49
CA SER A 400 -3.56 -17.55 -20.62
C SER A 400 -3.34 -16.87 -21.98
N ASP A 401 -3.90 -15.65 -22.15
CA ASP A 401 -3.89 -14.92 -23.42
C ASP A 401 -3.51 -13.42 -23.29
N GLY A 402 -3.26 -12.96 -22.06
CA GLY A 402 -2.64 -11.65 -21.81
C GLY A 402 -3.59 -10.57 -21.32
N MET A 403 -3.17 -9.32 -21.53
CA MET A 403 -3.94 -8.10 -21.29
C MET A 403 -4.35 -7.49 -22.63
N ASP A 404 -5.63 -7.59 -22.97
CA ASP A 404 -6.12 -7.28 -24.31
C ASP A 404 -6.97 -6.00 -24.32
N MET A 405 -6.42 -4.94 -24.92
CA MET A 405 -7.02 -3.62 -24.95
C MET A 405 -7.64 -3.37 -26.33
N GLU A 406 -8.86 -3.85 -26.53
CA GLU A 406 -9.58 -3.71 -27.80
C GLU A 406 -10.56 -2.54 -27.77
N PHE A 407 -10.55 -1.74 -28.84
CA PHE A 407 -11.42 -0.60 -29.12
C PHE A 407 -11.53 0.32 -27.91
N VAL A 408 -10.41 0.94 -27.51
CA VAL A 408 -10.33 1.77 -26.31
C VAL A 408 -9.70 3.14 -26.56
N ASP A 409 -10.36 4.19 -26.11
CA ASP A 409 -9.90 5.58 -26.19
C ASP A 409 -9.64 6.16 -24.81
N ASN A 410 -8.75 7.16 -24.75
CA ASN A 410 -8.38 7.85 -23.52
C ASN A 410 -7.94 6.86 -22.43
N ALA A 411 -6.99 5.98 -22.75
CA ALA A 411 -6.57 4.90 -21.87
C ALA A 411 -5.12 5.01 -21.42
N THR A 412 -4.82 4.46 -20.24
CA THR A 412 -3.46 4.39 -19.69
C THR A 412 -3.24 3.12 -18.88
N ILE A 413 -2.06 2.54 -19.06
CA ILE A 413 -1.52 1.42 -18.31
C ILE A 413 -0.19 1.88 -17.71
N SER A 414 -0.14 2.05 -16.39
CA SER A 414 1.03 2.62 -15.71
C SER A 414 1.52 1.82 -14.52
N TYR A 415 2.84 1.77 -14.34
CA TYR A 415 3.45 1.04 -13.22
C TYR A 415 3.01 -0.42 -13.12
N LEU A 416 2.68 -1.07 -14.24
CA LEU A 416 2.40 -2.50 -14.26
C LEU A 416 3.69 -3.30 -14.22
N ASP A 417 3.64 -4.41 -13.51
CA ASP A 417 4.66 -5.45 -13.47
C ASP A 417 4.15 -6.67 -14.24
N PHE A 418 4.60 -6.78 -15.50
CA PHE A 418 4.26 -7.85 -16.41
C PHE A 418 5.30 -8.97 -16.33
N ASP A 419 4.98 -10.05 -15.60
CA ASP A 419 5.83 -11.23 -15.50
C ASP A 419 5.35 -12.33 -16.45
N GLY A 420 6.04 -12.48 -17.58
CA GLY A 420 5.76 -13.50 -18.56
C GLY A 420 6.22 -14.90 -18.17
N ALA A 421 6.92 -15.10 -17.03
CA ALA A 421 7.37 -16.42 -16.61
C ALA A 421 6.17 -17.35 -16.36
N ASN A 422 6.14 -18.48 -17.07
CA ASN A 422 5.03 -19.43 -17.00
C ASN A 422 5.53 -20.88 -17.08
N GLU A 423 5.46 -21.58 -15.95
CA GLU A 423 5.89 -22.97 -15.79
C GLU A 423 4.97 -23.97 -16.49
N TYR A 424 3.77 -23.54 -16.88
CA TYR A 424 2.70 -24.39 -17.40
C TYR A 424 2.61 -24.40 -18.93
N ASN A 425 3.21 -23.42 -19.61
CA ASN A 425 3.22 -23.36 -21.08
C ASN A 425 4.45 -24.06 -21.69
N CYS A 426 4.58 -24.08 -23.02
CA CYS A 426 5.69 -24.76 -23.69
C CYS A 426 7.07 -24.10 -23.47
N TRP A 427 7.12 -22.77 -23.39
CA TRP A 427 8.37 -22.03 -23.56
C TRP A 427 8.99 -21.54 -22.26
N GLY A 428 8.24 -21.54 -21.16
CA GLY A 428 8.65 -20.91 -19.90
C GLY A 428 8.38 -19.40 -19.86
N THR A 429 7.90 -18.84 -20.97
CA THR A 429 7.62 -17.42 -21.14
C THR A 429 6.36 -17.25 -21.97
N ASP A 430 5.53 -16.27 -21.66
CA ASP A 430 4.21 -16.09 -22.27
C ASP A 430 4.27 -15.34 -23.62
N PRO A 431 3.77 -15.94 -24.73
CA PRO A 431 3.71 -15.33 -26.07
C PRO A 431 2.57 -14.34 -26.29
N TYR A 432 1.63 -14.24 -25.36
CA TYR A 432 0.46 -13.39 -25.47
C TYR A 432 0.47 -12.37 -24.32
N MET A 433 1.50 -11.53 -24.23
CA MET A 433 1.58 -10.58 -23.10
C MET A 433 0.50 -9.49 -23.19
N ALA A 434 0.39 -8.79 -24.32
CA ALA A 434 -0.63 -7.76 -24.52
C ALA A 434 -0.99 -7.57 -26.01
N LEU A 435 -2.28 -7.71 -26.34
CA LEU A 435 -2.85 -7.23 -27.60
C LEU A 435 -3.46 -5.83 -27.41
N VAL A 436 -3.33 -4.99 -28.43
CA VAL A 436 -4.03 -3.70 -28.50
C VAL A 436 -4.66 -3.58 -29.88
N GLU A 437 -5.94 -3.28 -29.94
CA GLU A 437 -6.69 -3.16 -31.19
C GLU A 437 -7.48 -1.86 -31.22
N ASP A 438 -7.34 -1.07 -32.28
CA ASP A 438 -8.04 0.20 -32.52
C ASP A 438 -8.10 1.12 -31.28
N ALA A 439 -6.94 1.54 -30.77
CA ALA A 439 -6.84 2.19 -29.46
C ALA A 439 -5.95 3.44 -29.40
N HIS A 440 -6.33 4.39 -28.54
CA HIS A 440 -5.52 5.55 -28.13
C HIS A 440 -5.05 5.36 -26.68
N LEU A 441 -3.87 4.75 -26.54
CA LEU A 441 -3.42 4.13 -25.29
C LEU A 441 -1.99 4.53 -24.92
N THR A 442 -1.79 4.86 -23.65
CA THR A 442 -0.47 5.11 -23.07
C THR A 442 -0.01 3.93 -22.22
N TYR A 443 1.23 3.47 -22.41
CA TYR A 443 1.95 2.66 -21.45
C TYR A 443 3.05 3.50 -20.78
N ALA A 444 3.01 3.69 -19.46
CA ALA A 444 3.93 4.57 -18.75
C ALA A 444 4.60 3.84 -17.57
N ASN A 445 5.94 3.86 -17.49
CA ASN A 445 6.67 3.34 -16.34
C ASN A 445 6.41 1.84 -16.03
N ASN A 446 6.21 0.99 -17.04
CA ASN A 446 5.92 -0.43 -16.83
C ASN A 446 7.19 -1.29 -16.86
N TYR A 447 7.18 -2.34 -16.06
CA TYR A 447 8.18 -3.41 -16.07
C TYR A 447 7.65 -4.58 -16.88
N TRP A 448 8.42 -5.04 -17.85
CA TRP A 448 8.13 -6.22 -18.65
C TRP A 448 9.29 -7.18 -18.47
N HIS A 449 9.02 -8.39 -17.97
CA HIS A 449 10.10 -9.34 -17.79
C HIS A 449 9.71 -10.78 -18.05
N ASN A 450 10.70 -11.58 -18.44
CA ASN A 450 10.50 -12.96 -18.85
C ASN A 450 9.46 -13.12 -19.97
N THR A 451 9.36 -12.15 -20.89
CA THR A 451 8.33 -12.16 -21.92
C THR A 451 8.75 -13.00 -23.13
N TYR A 452 7.79 -13.59 -23.84
CA TYR A 452 8.08 -14.19 -25.14
C TYR A 452 7.88 -13.16 -26.26
N GLY A 453 6.78 -12.40 -26.25
CA GLY A 453 6.55 -11.31 -27.19
C GLY A 453 5.25 -10.57 -26.92
N ARG A 454 4.86 -9.67 -27.83
CA ARG A 454 3.71 -8.75 -27.69
C ARG A 454 3.86 -7.79 -26.51
N VAL A 455 4.87 -6.93 -26.59
CA VAL A 455 5.19 -5.88 -25.61
C VAL A 455 5.00 -4.48 -26.22
N PRO A 456 3.78 -4.05 -26.59
CA PRO A 456 2.58 -4.81 -26.97
C PRO A 456 2.60 -5.24 -28.44
N LYS A 457 1.62 -6.05 -28.88
CA LYS A 457 1.26 -6.18 -30.30
C LYS A 457 0.04 -5.31 -30.60
N VAL A 458 0.15 -4.44 -31.59
CA VAL A 458 -0.87 -3.44 -31.91
C VAL A 458 -1.46 -3.67 -33.29
N THR A 459 -2.79 -3.63 -33.41
CA THR A 459 -3.53 -3.65 -34.67
C THR A 459 -4.32 -2.36 -34.85
N GLY A 460 -4.51 -1.94 -36.10
CA GLY A 460 -5.33 -0.78 -36.46
C GLY A 460 -6.56 -1.23 -37.23
N GLU A 461 -7.74 -0.90 -36.74
CA GLU A 461 -9.02 -1.07 -37.45
C GLU A 461 -9.55 0.30 -37.86
N ASN A 462 -10.82 0.63 -37.65
CA ASN A 462 -11.45 1.81 -38.24
C ASN A 462 -10.75 3.14 -37.98
N ASN A 463 -10.47 3.47 -36.71
CA ASN A 463 -9.91 4.76 -36.32
C ASN A 463 -8.37 4.75 -36.31
N GLY A 464 -7.80 3.55 -36.36
CA GLY A 464 -6.38 3.29 -36.20
C GLY A 464 -5.96 3.34 -34.75
N SER A 465 -4.79 2.77 -34.48
CA SER A 465 -4.19 2.76 -33.15
C SER A 465 -3.08 3.79 -33.03
N GLN A 466 -3.07 4.52 -31.92
CA GLN A 466 -1.98 5.37 -31.48
C GLN A 466 -1.55 4.93 -30.07
N VAL A 467 -0.48 4.13 -30.02
CA VAL A 467 0.04 3.59 -28.76
C VAL A 467 1.36 4.27 -28.43
N HIS A 468 1.41 4.97 -27.30
CA HIS A 468 2.60 5.64 -26.81
C HIS A 468 3.15 4.92 -25.58
N LEU A 469 4.41 4.50 -25.63
CA LEU A 469 5.12 3.86 -24.54
C LEU A 469 6.29 4.72 -24.12
N TYR A 470 6.44 5.00 -22.82
CA TYR A 470 7.63 5.66 -22.30
C TYR A 470 8.04 5.18 -20.91
N ASN A 471 9.34 5.34 -20.57
CA ASN A 471 9.94 4.85 -19.32
C ASN A 471 9.71 3.35 -19.08
N GLN A 472 9.63 2.55 -20.15
CA GLN A 472 9.48 1.12 -20.02
C GLN A 472 10.82 0.50 -19.63
N TYR A 473 10.80 -0.52 -18.80
CA TYR A 473 11.93 -1.43 -18.63
C TYR A 473 11.53 -2.81 -19.14
N VAL A 474 12.22 -3.30 -20.17
CA VAL A 474 12.07 -4.66 -20.68
C VAL A 474 13.30 -5.46 -20.27
N ASP A 475 13.09 -6.51 -19.49
CA ASP A 475 14.14 -7.42 -19.04
C ASP A 475 13.85 -8.84 -19.48
N TYR A 476 14.58 -9.28 -20.51
CA TYR A 476 14.34 -10.52 -21.25
C TYR A 476 13.08 -10.49 -22.10
N ASN A 477 13.28 -10.59 -23.41
CA ASN A 477 12.21 -10.88 -24.37
C ASN A 477 12.67 -11.86 -25.46
N ARG A 478 11.91 -12.92 -25.71
CA ARG A 478 12.35 -14.03 -26.57
C ARG A 478 12.19 -13.77 -28.08
N PHE A 479 11.08 -13.18 -28.53
CA PHE A 479 10.68 -13.18 -29.94
C PHE A 479 10.59 -11.79 -30.57
N PHE A 480 9.58 -10.96 -30.26
CA PHE A 480 9.58 -9.55 -30.64
C PHE A 480 9.05 -8.69 -29.50
N ILE A 481 9.59 -7.48 -29.34
CA ILE A 481 9.14 -6.56 -28.29
C ILE A 481 7.86 -5.88 -28.78
N ALA A 482 7.93 -4.91 -29.69
CA ALA A 482 6.75 -4.23 -30.20
C ALA A 482 6.23 -4.83 -31.52
N GLY A 483 4.92 -4.91 -31.69
CA GLY A 483 4.28 -5.30 -32.94
C GLY A 483 3.33 -4.23 -33.46
N ALA A 484 3.24 -4.02 -34.77
CA ALA A 484 2.24 -3.12 -35.37
C ALA A 484 1.73 -3.63 -36.72
N ASN A 485 0.42 -3.76 -36.91
CA ASN A 485 -0.17 -4.08 -38.22
C ASN A 485 -1.45 -3.27 -38.44
N GLY A 486 -1.53 -2.52 -39.53
CA GLY A 486 -2.77 -1.81 -39.89
C GLY A 486 -3.55 -2.57 -40.95
N HIS A 487 -4.88 -2.59 -40.86
CA HIS A 487 -5.73 -3.32 -41.82
C HIS A 487 -5.97 -2.58 -43.14
N SER A 488 -5.77 -1.26 -43.16
CA SER A 488 -5.95 -0.40 -44.35
C SER A 488 -5.18 0.92 -44.24
N ALA A 489 -5.14 1.70 -45.32
CA ALA A 489 -4.50 3.02 -45.32
C ALA A 489 -5.13 4.03 -44.34
N ASN A 490 -6.41 3.85 -44.01
CA ASN A 490 -7.14 4.66 -43.02
C ASN A 490 -7.11 4.02 -41.62
N ALA A 491 -6.69 2.75 -41.54
CA ALA A 491 -6.71 1.89 -40.37
C ALA A 491 -5.28 1.57 -39.92
N LYS A 492 -4.50 2.61 -39.61
CA LYS A 492 -3.07 2.48 -39.32
C LYS A 492 -2.83 2.04 -37.88
N ALA A 493 -1.70 1.38 -37.62
CA ALA A 493 -1.25 1.07 -36.27
C ALA A 493 0.08 1.76 -35.99
N TYR A 494 0.09 2.75 -35.10
CA TYR A 494 1.31 3.45 -34.67
C TYR A 494 1.74 3.02 -33.27
N VAL A 495 3.01 2.65 -33.15
CA VAL A 495 3.67 2.37 -31.88
C VAL A 495 4.87 3.29 -31.72
N ARG A 496 4.80 4.19 -30.74
CA ARG A 496 5.87 5.12 -30.38
C ARG A 496 6.47 4.71 -29.04
N TYR A 497 7.74 4.28 -29.05
CA TYR A 497 8.44 3.73 -27.90
C TYR A 497 9.59 4.67 -27.50
N GLU A 498 9.49 5.36 -26.37
CA GLU A 498 10.41 6.44 -25.99
C GLU A 498 11.07 6.25 -24.62
N ASN A 499 12.25 6.83 -24.43
CA ASN A 499 12.91 6.97 -23.13
C ASN A 499 12.86 5.69 -22.27
N SER A 500 13.30 4.56 -22.84
CA SER A 500 13.08 3.23 -22.24
C SER A 500 14.38 2.43 -22.22
N TYR A 501 14.43 1.38 -21.40
CA TYR A 501 15.57 0.48 -21.30
C TYR A 501 15.18 -0.94 -21.70
N ILE A 502 16.00 -1.59 -22.53
CA ILE A 502 15.77 -2.96 -22.99
C ILE A 502 17.03 -3.81 -22.77
N SER A 503 16.99 -4.72 -21.80
CA SER A 503 18.00 -5.77 -21.58
C SER A 503 17.54 -7.12 -22.14
N ASP A 504 18.51 -7.91 -22.59
CA ASP A 504 18.31 -9.31 -22.96
C ASP A 504 17.19 -9.54 -24.01
N GLY A 505 17.06 -8.62 -24.97
CA GLY A 505 16.14 -8.75 -26.10
C GLY A 505 16.68 -9.74 -27.15
N GLN A 506 16.36 -11.02 -27.01
CA GLN A 506 16.93 -12.12 -27.79
C GLN A 506 16.43 -12.22 -29.24
N GLY A 507 15.25 -11.68 -29.52
CA GLY A 507 14.60 -11.75 -30.83
C GLY A 507 14.75 -10.47 -31.65
N TYR A 508 13.64 -9.79 -31.87
CA TYR A 508 13.52 -8.55 -32.63
C TYR A 508 13.04 -7.40 -31.72
N LEU A 509 13.54 -6.20 -31.97
CA LEU A 509 13.00 -4.99 -31.33
C LEU A 509 11.56 -4.73 -31.75
N ALA A 510 11.23 -5.04 -33.00
CA ALA A 510 9.87 -4.92 -33.49
C ALA A 510 9.57 -5.83 -34.69
N GLU A 511 8.29 -6.08 -34.93
CA GLU A 511 7.76 -6.65 -36.16
C GLU A 511 6.56 -5.83 -36.65
N TRP A 512 6.56 -5.40 -37.91
CA TRP A 512 5.39 -4.75 -38.50
C TRP A 512 5.22 -5.03 -39.99
N GLY A 513 3.96 -4.97 -40.41
CA GLY A 513 3.51 -5.13 -41.80
C GLY A 513 3.04 -3.83 -42.43
N ASP A 514 2.33 -3.94 -43.56
CA ASP A 514 1.70 -2.80 -44.22
C ASP A 514 0.78 -2.02 -43.25
N ASN A 515 0.82 -0.69 -43.34
CA ASN A 515 0.08 0.25 -42.49
C ASN A 515 0.36 0.14 -40.97
N GLY A 516 1.32 -0.69 -40.57
CA GLY A 516 1.90 -0.69 -39.23
C GLY A 516 3.16 0.18 -39.19
N TYR A 517 3.39 0.86 -38.07
CA TYR A 517 4.53 1.74 -37.92
C TYR A 517 5.06 1.68 -36.49
N VAL A 518 6.34 1.34 -36.37
CA VAL A 518 7.03 1.28 -35.08
C VAL A 518 8.21 2.24 -35.07
N TYR A 519 8.24 3.11 -34.07
CA TYR A 519 9.24 4.16 -33.91
C TYR A 519 9.82 4.14 -32.50
N PHE A 520 11.15 4.09 -32.40
CA PHE A 520 11.88 4.09 -31.13
C PHE A 520 12.70 5.39 -30.98
N SER A 521 12.73 6.00 -29.79
CA SER A 521 13.58 7.19 -29.55
C SER A 521 14.06 7.28 -28.10
N GLY A 522 15.33 7.63 -27.89
CA GLY A 522 15.91 7.71 -26.54
C GLY A 522 15.89 6.37 -25.78
N VAL A 523 15.93 5.25 -26.49
CA VAL A 523 15.95 3.91 -25.90
C VAL A 523 17.39 3.46 -25.69
N MET A 524 17.70 2.96 -24.50
CA MET A 524 18.99 2.33 -24.22
C MET A 524 18.86 0.81 -24.29
N PHE A 525 19.90 0.18 -24.86
CA PHE A 525 19.96 -1.26 -25.01
C PHE A 525 21.05 -1.83 -24.08
N GLY A 526 20.63 -2.69 -23.17
CA GLY A 526 21.51 -3.45 -22.30
C GLY A 526 22.18 -4.63 -23.03
N ASN A 527 22.99 -5.38 -22.28
CA ASN A 527 23.71 -6.53 -22.82
C ASN A 527 22.75 -7.62 -23.32
N GLY A 528 23.15 -8.33 -24.38
CA GLY A 528 22.34 -9.42 -24.96
C GLY A 528 21.21 -8.98 -25.89
N THR A 529 20.90 -7.68 -25.98
CA THR A 529 19.84 -7.18 -26.85
C THR A 529 20.26 -7.08 -28.32
N LYS A 530 19.52 -7.77 -29.20
CA LYS A 530 19.75 -7.71 -30.65
C LYS A 530 19.00 -6.53 -31.27
N GLN A 531 19.76 -5.60 -31.86
CA GLN A 531 19.20 -4.43 -32.54
C GLN A 531 18.85 -4.74 -33.99
N GLN A 532 17.77 -5.49 -34.15
CA GLN A 532 17.20 -5.87 -35.45
C GLN A 532 15.68 -5.87 -35.37
N HIS A 533 15.02 -5.73 -36.50
CA HIS A 533 13.55 -5.74 -36.59
C HIS A 533 13.09 -6.45 -37.85
N ARG A 534 11.80 -6.78 -37.91
CA ARG A 534 11.15 -7.36 -39.09
C ARG A 534 10.18 -6.37 -39.70
N TYR A 535 10.31 -6.16 -41.02
CA TYR A 535 9.39 -5.37 -41.82
C TYR A 535 8.89 -6.20 -42.99
N ASN A 536 7.57 -6.41 -43.09
CA ASN A 536 6.94 -7.27 -44.11
C ASN A 536 7.65 -8.63 -44.21
N GLY A 537 7.86 -9.29 -43.07
CA GLY A 537 8.53 -10.59 -42.95
C GLY A 537 10.05 -10.59 -43.19
N THR A 538 10.63 -9.46 -43.60
CA THR A 538 12.07 -9.34 -43.89
C THR A 538 12.83 -8.78 -42.69
N VAL A 539 13.92 -9.44 -42.29
CA VAL A 539 14.80 -8.96 -41.21
C VAL A 539 15.64 -7.76 -41.68
N LYS A 540 15.69 -6.72 -40.84
CA LYS A 540 16.46 -5.49 -41.03
C LYS A 540 17.33 -5.25 -39.80
N SER A 541 18.54 -4.75 -40.01
CA SER A 541 19.43 -4.32 -38.93
C SER A 541 19.04 -2.93 -38.43
N GLY A 542 19.30 -2.64 -37.16
CA GLY A 542 19.11 -1.34 -36.54
C GLY A 542 17.78 -1.17 -35.81
N VAL A 543 17.64 0.02 -35.22
CA VAL A 543 16.49 0.43 -34.41
C VAL A 543 15.35 0.91 -35.31
N PRO A 544 14.09 0.52 -35.06
CA PRO A 544 12.94 0.98 -35.86
C PRO A 544 12.77 2.51 -35.87
N GLN A 545 12.59 3.10 -37.06
CA GLN A 545 12.40 4.54 -37.29
C GLN A 545 11.27 4.78 -38.31
N ALA A 546 10.13 4.09 -38.16
CA ALA A 546 9.00 4.27 -39.07
C ALA A 546 8.29 5.63 -38.88
N GLU A 547 7.29 5.91 -39.72
CA GLU A 547 6.34 7.02 -39.49
C GLU A 547 5.80 6.97 -38.06
N THR A 548 5.53 8.12 -37.47
CA THR A 548 5.06 8.19 -36.08
C THR A 548 4.08 9.33 -35.90
N PHE A 549 3.38 9.32 -34.77
CA PHE A 549 2.54 10.42 -34.32
C PHE A 549 3.24 11.18 -33.20
N ASN A 550 2.77 12.39 -32.90
CA ASN A 550 3.23 13.18 -31.77
C ASN A 550 2.16 13.15 -30.67
N PRO A 551 2.47 12.64 -29.46
CA PRO A 551 1.57 12.75 -28.33
C PRO A 551 1.21 14.22 -28.08
N ASN A 552 -0.07 14.50 -27.84
CA ASN A 552 -0.58 15.86 -27.59
C ASN A 552 -0.53 16.26 -26.10
N TYR A 553 0.21 15.52 -25.29
CA TYR A 553 0.39 15.74 -23.85
C TYR A 553 1.87 15.72 -23.48
N SER A 554 2.20 16.38 -22.37
CA SER A 554 3.53 16.31 -21.76
C SER A 554 3.65 15.10 -20.85
N PHE A 555 4.85 14.54 -20.74
CA PHE A 555 5.17 13.42 -19.88
C PHE A 555 6.56 13.57 -19.30
N GLU A 556 6.79 12.99 -18.12
CA GLU A 556 8.07 13.06 -17.43
C GLU A 556 9.00 11.95 -17.92
N LYS A 557 10.17 12.34 -18.43
CA LYS A 557 11.23 11.40 -18.81
C LYS A 557 12.12 11.15 -17.60
N ARG A 558 12.12 9.91 -17.10
CA ARG A 558 13.08 9.46 -16.09
C ARG A 558 14.48 9.39 -16.69
N ASN A 559 15.51 9.36 -15.84
CA ASN A 559 16.83 9.02 -16.32
C ASN A 559 16.82 7.58 -16.85
N VAL A 560 16.99 7.44 -18.17
CA VAL A 560 16.89 6.13 -18.85
C VAL A 560 17.88 5.11 -18.28
N ALA A 561 19.03 5.54 -17.75
CA ALA A 561 20.03 4.66 -17.14
C ALA A 561 19.64 4.11 -15.77
N ASP A 562 18.74 4.78 -15.07
CA ASP A 562 18.28 4.36 -13.75
C ASP A 562 17.04 3.44 -13.86
N LEU A 563 16.38 3.36 -15.02
CA LEU A 563 15.17 2.54 -15.22
C LEU A 563 15.33 1.07 -14.77
N PRO A 564 16.44 0.35 -15.06
CA PRO A 564 16.60 -1.03 -14.59
C PRO A 564 16.60 -1.17 -13.07
N LYS A 565 16.95 -0.11 -12.34
CA LYS A 565 16.93 -0.06 -10.88
C LYS A 565 15.63 0.49 -10.34
N GLU A 566 15.04 1.49 -10.99
CA GLU A 566 13.84 2.17 -10.50
C GLU A 566 12.57 1.37 -10.78
N ILE A 567 12.33 1.00 -12.04
CA ILE A 567 11.03 0.49 -12.49
C ILE A 567 10.61 -0.80 -11.74
N PRO A 568 11.48 -1.82 -11.55
CA PRO A 568 11.11 -3.01 -10.77
C PRO A 568 10.72 -2.72 -9.32
N ASN A 569 11.18 -1.61 -8.74
CA ASN A 569 10.86 -1.22 -7.37
C ASN A 569 9.61 -0.34 -7.26
N LEU A 570 9.12 0.21 -8.38
CA LEU A 570 7.96 1.09 -8.41
C LEU A 570 6.72 0.40 -8.99
N SER A 571 6.92 -0.55 -9.90
CA SER A 571 5.84 -1.25 -10.58
C SER A 571 5.22 -2.37 -9.74
N GLY A 572 3.98 -2.73 -10.08
CA GLY A 572 3.28 -3.87 -9.50
C GLY A 572 2.44 -3.54 -8.27
N VAL A 573 1.82 -4.59 -7.73
CA VAL A 573 0.98 -4.51 -6.53
C VAL A 573 1.81 -3.97 -5.36
N GLY A 574 1.29 -2.96 -4.67
CA GLY A 574 1.90 -2.28 -3.53
C GLY A 574 3.08 -1.37 -3.88
N GLY A 575 3.44 -1.22 -5.16
CA GLY A 575 4.61 -0.47 -5.60
C GLY A 575 5.85 -0.82 -4.79
N ARG A 576 6.47 0.18 -4.15
CA ARG A 576 7.67 0.04 -3.31
C ARG A 576 7.56 -0.94 -2.13
N TYR A 577 6.35 -1.35 -1.78
CA TYR A 577 6.06 -2.07 -0.53
C TYR A 577 5.46 -3.46 -0.74
N GLY A 578 4.94 -3.73 -1.94
CA GLY A 578 4.28 -4.98 -2.26
C GLY A 578 5.15 -5.89 -3.11
N LYS A 579 4.60 -7.07 -3.36
CA LYS A 579 5.17 -8.04 -4.30
C LYS A 579 4.08 -8.98 -4.76
N MET A 580 4.32 -9.60 -5.91
CA MET A 580 3.50 -10.69 -6.42
C MET A 580 3.29 -11.79 -5.34
N PRO A 581 2.05 -12.27 -5.11
CA PRO A 581 1.79 -13.37 -4.18
C PRO A 581 2.40 -14.69 -4.64
N GLU A 582 2.73 -15.55 -3.68
CA GLU A 582 3.10 -16.94 -3.98
C GLU A 582 1.92 -17.72 -4.55
N TYR A 583 2.17 -18.68 -5.45
CA TYR A 583 1.12 -19.47 -6.11
C TYR A 583 0.16 -20.15 -5.12
N ASN A 584 0.66 -20.54 -3.94
CA ASN A 584 -0.08 -21.26 -2.91
C ASN A 584 -0.42 -20.38 -1.68
N GLN A 585 -0.34 -19.05 -1.80
CA GLN A 585 -0.72 -18.14 -0.72
C GLN A 585 -2.16 -18.42 -0.28
N GLY A 586 -2.37 -18.44 1.05
CA GLY A 586 -3.69 -18.65 1.65
C GLY A 586 -4.69 -17.56 1.25
N PHE A 587 -5.96 -17.94 1.17
CA PHE A 587 -7.07 -17.03 0.86
C PHE A 587 -7.60 -16.33 2.11
N GLY A 588 -8.12 -15.13 1.92
CA GLY A 588 -8.62 -14.27 2.98
C GLY A 588 -7.80 -12.99 3.12
N GLN A 589 -8.25 -12.15 4.05
CA GLN A 589 -7.59 -10.89 4.37
C GLN A 589 -6.29 -11.14 5.15
N SER A 590 -5.32 -10.25 4.99
CA SER A 590 -4.12 -10.17 5.83
C SER A 590 -4.49 -9.86 7.28
N ASN A 591 -3.62 -10.30 8.21
CA ASN A 591 -3.74 -10.01 9.65
C ASN A 591 -3.83 -8.51 9.91
N LYS A 592 -4.76 -8.09 10.76
CA LYS A 592 -4.96 -6.70 11.17
C LYS A 592 -4.40 -6.46 12.57
N ALA A 593 -3.88 -5.26 12.80
CA ALA A 593 -3.38 -4.86 14.10
C ALA A 593 -4.51 -4.90 15.13
N ALA A 594 -4.18 -5.36 16.33
CA ALA A 594 -5.07 -5.28 17.48
C ALA A 594 -5.50 -3.83 17.74
N SER A 595 -6.72 -3.65 18.25
CA SER A 595 -7.24 -2.38 18.74
C SER A 595 -6.92 -2.18 20.22
N VAL A 596 -6.78 -0.92 20.65
CA VAL A 596 -6.52 -0.56 22.05
C VAL A 596 -7.16 0.77 22.42
N THR A 597 -7.71 0.85 23.63
CA THR A 597 -8.30 2.06 24.21
C THR A 597 -7.86 2.21 25.65
N LEU A 598 -7.38 3.39 26.04
CA LEU A 598 -7.10 3.71 27.44
C LEU A 598 -8.42 3.90 28.20
N THR A 599 -8.55 3.27 29.35
CA THR A 599 -9.74 3.31 30.21
C THR A 599 -9.47 3.95 31.57
N ALA A 600 -8.21 4.09 31.98
CA ALA A 600 -7.82 4.85 33.16
C ALA A 600 -6.44 5.52 32.97
N PRO A 601 -6.22 6.73 33.51
CA PRO A 601 -7.19 7.59 34.19
C PRO A 601 -8.38 8.00 33.31
N ALA A 602 -9.48 8.48 33.88
CA ALA A 602 -10.52 9.08 33.07
C ALA A 602 -10.01 10.42 32.51
N ALA A 603 -10.41 10.79 31.29
CA ALA A 603 -10.03 12.08 30.71
C ALA A 603 -10.43 13.24 31.62
N GLY A 604 -9.50 14.16 31.87
CA GLY A 604 -9.66 15.32 32.75
C GLY A 604 -9.56 15.02 34.25
N SER A 605 -9.19 13.78 34.64
CA SER A 605 -9.01 13.42 36.05
C SER A 605 -7.95 14.28 36.73
N LYS A 606 -8.17 14.59 38.00
CA LYS A 606 -7.22 15.27 38.88
C LYS A 606 -6.70 14.30 39.93
N ILE A 607 -5.38 14.21 40.08
CA ILE A 607 -4.72 13.21 40.91
C ILE A 607 -3.68 13.90 41.80
N SER A 608 -3.58 13.55 43.08
CA SER A 608 -2.57 14.16 43.96
C SER A 608 -1.14 13.76 43.54
N ALA A 609 -0.18 14.68 43.61
CA ALA A 609 1.24 14.46 43.24
C ALA A 609 1.95 13.37 44.04
N SER A 610 1.42 12.98 45.20
CA SER A 610 1.94 11.86 46.00
C SER A 610 1.30 10.52 45.67
N ALA A 611 0.27 10.49 44.82
CA ALA A 611 -0.47 9.29 44.49
C ALA A 611 0.11 8.57 43.26
N ASP A 612 0.18 7.25 43.34
CA ASP A 612 0.45 6.36 42.22
C ASP A 612 -0.68 6.47 41.17
N VAL A 613 -0.32 6.68 39.90
CA VAL A 613 -1.28 6.76 38.79
C VAL A 613 -1.37 5.42 38.09
N THR A 614 -2.53 4.75 38.18
CA THR A 614 -2.75 3.50 37.45
C THR A 614 -3.23 3.79 36.02
N LEU A 615 -2.46 3.36 35.04
CA LEU A 615 -2.83 3.37 33.62
C LEU A 615 -3.49 2.02 33.29
N LYS A 616 -4.67 2.04 32.66
CA LYS A 616 -5.39 0.82 32.23
C LYS A 616 -5.83 0.94 30.78
N ALA A 617 -5.80 -0.17 30.06
CA ALA A 617 -6.28 -0.23 28.68
C ALA A 617 -7.07 -1.51 28.40
N ASP A 618 -8.06 -1.38 27.54
CA ASP A 618 -8.75 -2.50 26.91
C ASP A 618 -8.13 -2.71 25.53
N ALA A 619 -7.61 -3.92 25.28
CA ALA A 619 -7.01 -4.30 24.01
C ALA A 619 -7.69 -5.56 23.46
N LYS A 620 -7.98 -5.57 22.16
CA LYS A 620 -8.63 -6.68 21.48
C LYS A 620 -8.08 -6.86 20.08
N ASP A 621 -7.81 -8.11 19.74
CA ASP A 621 -7.51 -8.56 18.39
C ASP A 621 -8.69 -9.40 17.86
N ASN A 622 -9.14 -9.15 16.63
CA ASN A 622 -10.32 -9.82 16.05
C ASN A 622 -9.93 -11.04 15.21
N ASP A 623 -8.68 -11.12 14.75
CA ASP A 623 -8.14 -12.17 13.89
C ASP A 623 -6.91 -12.87 14.48
N GLY A 624 -6.47 -12.42 15.66
CA GLY A 624 -5.40 -13.06 16.44
C GLY A 624 -5.57 -12.90 17.95
N SER A 625 -4.48 -12.53 18.60
CA SER A 625 -4.35 -12.36 20.05
C SER A 625 -3.40 -11.21 20.37
N VAL A 626 -3.69 -10.51 21.47
CA VAL A 626 -2.82 -9.43 21.97
C VAL A 626 -1.56 -10.04 22.60
N LYS A 627 -0.39 -9.60 22.13
CA LYS A 627 0.92 -9.99 22.69
C LYS A 627 1.32 -9.12 23.87
N SER A 628 1.12 -7.80 23.76
CA SER A 628 1.47 -6.85 24.83
C SER A 628 0.80 -5.50 24.64
N VAL A 629 0.66 -4.74 25.73
CA VAL A 629 0.24 -3.33 25.75
C VAL A 629 1.29 -2.52 26.50
N ALA A 630 1.95 -1.61 25.80
CA ALA A 630 2.90 -0.64 26.35
C ALA A 630 2.20 0.68 26.67
N PHE A 631 2.50 1.28 27.82
CA PHE A 631 1.86 2.51 28.30
C PHE A 631 2.87 3.64 28.37
N TYR A 632 2.50 4.80 27.83
CA TYR A 632 3.35 5.98 27.79
C TYR A 632 2.68 7.15 28.49
N VAL A 633 3.47 7.96 29.21
CA VAL A 633 3.10 9.30 29.67
C VAL A 633 4.06 10.28 29.03
N GLY A 634 3.53 11.23 28.27
CA GLY A 634 4.31 11.99 27.31
C GLY A 634 4.93 11.06 26.27
N ASN A 635 6.25 11.14 26.12
CA ASN A 635 7.03 10.23 25.25
C ASN A 635 7.75 9.13 26.04
N THR A 636 7.57 9.07 27.36
CA THR A 636 8.27 8.13 28.25
C THR A 636 7.46 6.86 28.44
N LEU A 637 8.08 5.70 28.18
CA LEU A 637 7.51 4.40 28.50
C LEU A 637 7.43 4.22 30.02
N VAL A 638 6.22 4.04 30.53
CA VAL A 638 5.97 3.73 31.95
C VAL A 638 6.13 2.24 32.23
N GLY A 639 5.64 1.40 31.32
CA GLY A 639 5.75 -0.04 31.42
C GLY A 639 4.94 -0.79 30.37
N THR A 640 5.09 -2.11 30.35
CA THR A 640 4.41 -3.00 29.41
C THR A 640 3.70 -4.11 30.17
N SER A 641 2.43 -4.36 29.85
CA SER A 641 1.68 -5.53 30.33
C SER A 641 1.47 -6.55 29.21
N THR A 642 1.63 -7.84 29.51
CA THR A 642 1.44 -8.95 28.57
C THR A 642 0.18 -9.77 28.84
N THR A 643 -0.55 -9.49 29.92
CA THR A 643 -1.76 -10.24 30.31
C THR A 643 -2.88 -9.31 30.76
N ALA A 644 -4.12 -9.69 30.46
CA ALA A 644 -5.30 -8.96 30.91
C ALA A 644 -5.57 -9.23 32.41
N PRO A 645 -6.04 -8.23 33.18
CA PRO A 645 -6.27 -6.84 32.79
C PRO A 645 -4.95 -6.09 32.50
N TYR A 646 -4.87 -5.38 31.37
CA TYR A 646 -3.67 -4.66 30.97
C TYR A 646 -3.56 -3.36 31.76
N GLN A 647 -2.59 -3.29 32.67
CA GLN A 647 -2.38 -2.12 33.51
C GLN A 647 -0.93 -1.99 33.95
N VAL A 648 -0.51 -0.75 34.20
CA VAL A 648 0.76 -0.41 34.86
C VAL A 648 0.56 0.76 35.83
N THR A 649 1.52 0.94 36.73
CA THR A 649 1.49 2.05 37.70
C THR A 649 2.63 3.02 37.41
N ALA A 650 2.28 4.27 37.08
CA ALA A 650 3.21 5.38 37.02
C ALA A 650 3.40 5.97 38.42
N LYS A 651 4.65 6.21 38.82
CA LYS A 651 5.02 6.75 40.13
C LYS A 651 5.74 8.08 39.98
N ASN A 652 5.65 8.93 41.00
CA ASN A 652 6.38 10.20 41.10
C ASN A 652 6.20 11.10 39.87
N LEU A 653 4.99 11.15 39.29
CA LEU A 653 4.70 12.10 38.22
C LEU A 653 4.73 13.52 38.79
N ALA A 654 5.46 14.41 38.12
CA ALA A 654 5.53 15.82 38.52
C ALA A 654 4.16 16.48 38.46
N ALA A 655 3.93 17.49 39.30
CA ALA A 655 2.72 18.31 39.22
C ALA A 655 2.60 18.98 37.84
N GLY A 656 1.42 18.90 37.24
CA GLY A 656 1.16 19.40 35.89
C GLY A 656 0.19 18.53 35.09
N THR A 657 -0.03 18.93 33.84
CA THR A 657 -0.87 18.20 32.89
C THR A 657 -0.05 17.15 32.16
N HIS A 658 -0.60 15.94 32.07
CA HIS A 658 0.03 14.79 31.43
C HIS A 658 -0.88 14.23 30.34
N SER A 659 -0.27 13.73 29.25
CA SER A 659 -0.94 13.01 28.18
C SER A 659 -0.48 11.55 28.17
N ALA A 660 -1.40 10.61 28.26
CA ALA A 660 -1.12 9.18 28.20
C ALA A 660 -1.63 8.55 26.91
N VAL A 661 -0.88 7.58 26.38
CA VAL A 661 -1.30 6.68 25.31
C VAL A 661 -0.93 5.23 25.64
N ALA A 662 -1.67 4.29 25.06
CA ALA A 662 -1.31 2.88 25.03
C ALA A 662 -0.96 2.46 23.61
N VAL A 663 0.05 1.60 23.46
CA VAL A 663 0.44 0.96 22.21
C VAL A 663 0.27 -0.54 22.38
N VAL A 664 -0.65 -1.14 21.64
CA VAL A 664 -0.81 -2.59 21.59
C VAL A 664 0.10 -3.19 20.55
N THR A 665 0.58 -4.40 20.79
CA THR A 665 1.26 -5.26 19.84
C THR A 665 0.51 -6.59 19.78
N ASP A 666 0.18 -7.05 18.58
CA ASP A 666 -0.46 -8.35 18.36
C ASP A 666 0.55 -9.51 18.26
N ASN A 667 0.06 -10.74 18.10
CA ASN A 667 0.91 -11.92 17.94
C ASN A 667 1.68 -11.98 16.61
N SER A 668 1.32 -11.13 15.64
CA SER A 668 2.00 -10.95 14.35
C SER A 668 3.05 -9.82 14.41
N GLY A 669 3.12 -9.08 15.53
CA GLY A 669 4.02 -7.95 15.72
C GLY A 669 3.52 -6.62 15.15
N LEU A 670 2.26 -6.55 14.69
CA LEU A 670 1.66 -5.28 14.29
C LEU A 670 1.34 -4.44 15.52
N THR A 671 1.50 -3.13 15.39
CA THR A 671 1.25 -2.18 16.47
C THR A 671 0.12 -1.22 16.15
N TRP A 672 -0.63 -0.84 17.20
CA TRP A 672 -1.63 0.21 17.11
C TRP A 672 -1.57 1.09 18.35
N MET A 673 -1.76 2.39 18.17
CA MET A 673 -1.74 3.38 19.25
C MET A 673 -3.16 3.85 19.54
N SER A 674 -3.52 3.93 20.82
CA SER A 674 -4.81 4.47 21.27
C SER A 674 -4.95 5.97 20.94
N GLU A 675 -6.16 6.49 21.07
CA GLU A 675 -6.34 7.92 21.34
C GLU A 675 -5.67 8.30 22.67
N TYR A 676 -5.31 9.57 22.83
CA TYR A 676 -4.67 10.06 24.04
C TYR A 676 -5.69 10.32 25.16
N VAL A 677 -5.23 10.24 26.41
CA VAL A 677 -6.00 10.66 27.58
C VAL A 677 -5.20 11.69 28.37
N THR A 678 -5.80 12.86 28.60
CA THR A 678 -5.20 13.93 29.41
C THR A 678 -5.66 13.84 30.86
N PHE A 679 -4.76 14.02 31.82
CA PHE A 679 -5.07 14.13 33.25
C PHE A 679 -4.12 15.13 33.92
N THR A 680 -4.46 15.62 35.11
CA THR A 680 -3.66 16.59 35.87
C THR A 680 -3.19 15.98 37.18
N VAL A 681 -1.91 16.14 37.47
CA VAL A 681 -1.32 15.83 38.76
C VAL A 681 -1.20 17.12 39.58
N GLU A 682 -1.88 17.18 40.72
CA GLU A 682 -2.00 18.35 41.59
C GLU A 682 -0.91 18.34 42.68
N GLY A 683 -0.13 19.43 42.77
CA GLY A 683 0.85 19.65 43.83
C GLY A 683 1.02 21.14 44.10
N ALA A 684 1.49 21.49 45.30
CA ALA A 684 1.92 22.86 45.57
C ALA A 684 3.16 23.15 44.72
N ALA A 685 3.16 24.24 43.95
CA ALA A 685 4.38 24.73 43.32
C ALA A 685 5.43 24.89 44.42
N GLU A 686 6.61 24.28 44.28
CA GLU A 686 7.73 24.61 45.16
C GLU A 686 8.04 26.08 44.95
N SER A 687 7.54 26.93 45.86
CA SER A 687 7.98 28.30 45.97
C SER A 687 9.46 28.25 46.30
N SER A 688 10.30 28.70 45.37
CA SER A 688 11.70 28.99 45.62
C SER A 688 11.76 30.09 46.71
N SER A 689 11.90 29.69 47.97
CA SER A 689 12.23 30.63 49.03
C SER A 689 13.68 31.08 48.81
N SER A 690 13.83 32.27 48.25
CA SER A 690 15.08 33.03 48.25
C SER A 690 15.57 33.16 49.69
N ALA A 691 16.59 32.38 50.06
CA ALA A 691 17.34 32.62 51.29
C ALA A 691 18.46 33.63 50.98
N THR A 692 18.30 34.84 51.48
CA THR A 692 19.36 35.85 51.57
C THR A 692 20.45 35.37 52.56
N PRO A 693 21.74 35.56 52.27
CA PRO A 693 22.80 35.22 53.22
C PRO A 693 22.96 36.35 54.25
N ALA A 694 22.84 36.00 55.53
CA ALA A 694 23.28 36.84 56.65
C ALA A 694 24.53 36.22 57.31
N SER A 695 25.44 37.10 57.69
CA SER A 695 26.83 36.87 58.08
C SER A 695 27.05 36.40 59.53
N SER A 696 28.17 35.69 59.70
CA SER A 696 29.14 35.67 60.82
C SER A 696 28.78 35.12 62.21
N SER A 697 29.55 34.07 62.56
CA SER A 697 30.34 33.87 63.80
C SER A 697 29.67 33.58 65.16
N ALA A 698 29.85 32.33 65.65
CA ALA A 698 30.40 31.93 66.98
C ALA A 698 30.09 30.43 67.22
N VAL A 699 31.08 29.52 67.26
CA VAL A 699 31.85 29.00 68.42
C VAL A 699 31.05 28.09 69.38
N ALA A 700 31.51 26.82 69.45
CA ALA A 700 31.44 25.83 70.55
C ALA A 700 30.02 25.32 70.96
N GLU A 701 29.78 24.11 71.45
CA GLU A 701 30.62 23.04 71.99
C GLU A 701 29.81 21.72 72.03
N SER A 702 30.49 20.64 72.42
CA SER A 702 30.13 19.22 72.44
C SER A 702 28.91 18.77 73.26
N SER A 703 28.32 17.63 72.87
CA SER A 703 28.02 16.44 73.72
C SER A 703 27.33 15.39 72.84
N SER A 704 27.90 14.20 72.57
CA SER A 704 27.75 12.93 73.34
C SER A 704 26.32 12.71 73.86
N SER A 705 25.60 11.61 73.65
CA SER A 705 26.01 10.21 73.46
C SER A 705 24.73 9.34 73.34
N GLU A 706 24.90 8.16 72.72
CA GLU A 706 24.20 6.87 72.94
C GLU A 706 22.68 6.79 72.67
N VAL A 707 22.24 6.02 71.65
CA VAL A 707 22.12 4.54 71.59
C VAL A 707 21.22 3.97 72.70
N SER A 708 20.07 3.43 72.32
CA SER A 708 19.57 2.16 72.86
C SER A 708 18.52 1.53 71.97
N SER A 709 18.80 0.26 71.69
CA SER A 709 18.07 -0.76 70.94
C SER A 709 16.95 -1.42 71.75
N SER A 710 15.90 -1.89 71.07
CA SER A 710 15.18 -3.15 71.35
C SER A 710 14.26 -3.40 70.14
N SER A 711 14.31 -4.45 69.31
CA SER A 711 14.50 -5.91 69.42
C SER A 711 13.20 -6.69 69.72
N VAL A 712 12.76 -7.44 68.68
CA VAL A 712 12.07 -8.77 68.65
C VAL A 712 10.67 -8.89 69.31
N ALA A 713 9.70 -9.73 68.90
CA ALA A 713 9.67 -10.91 68.03
C ALA A 713 8.23 -11.26 67.54
N GLU A 714 8.21 -12.03 66.44
CA GLU A 714 7.30 -13.09 65.92
C GLU A 714 5.96 -13.48 66.56
N SER A 715 5.01 -13.87 65.69
CA SER A 715 4.31 -15.20 65.66
C SER A 715 3.18 -15.13 64.59
N SER A 716 3.16 -15.92 63.50
CA SER A 716 2.88 -17.35 63.28
C SER A 716 1.43 -17.64 62.81
N SER A 717 1.34 -18.15 61.57
CA SER A 717 0.40 -19.14 60.98
C SER A 717 -1.09 -19.18 61.36
N SER A 718 -1.95 -19.33 60.34
CA SER A 718 -2.95 -20.43 60.26
C SER A 718 -3.58 -20.51 58.87
N ALA A 719 -3.65 -21.72 58.33
CA ALA A 719 -4.48 -22.12 57.19
C ALA A 719 -5.53 -23.11 57.71
N ILE A 720 -6.82 -22.93 57.40
CA ILE A 720 -7.87 -23.96 57.44
C ILE A 720 -8.88 -23.74 56.30
N THR A 721 -9.35 -24.89 55.82
CA THR A 721 -10.16 -25.30 54.67
C THR A 721 -11.66 -24.93 54.66
N ALA A 722 -12.26 -25.19 53.50
CA ALA A 722 -13.60 -24.88 53.00
C ALA A 722 -14.80 -25.55 53.68
N GLU A 723 -15.99 -24.96 53.49
CA GLU A 723 -17.25 -25.70 53.24
C GLU A 723 -18.29 -24.86 52.45
N SER A 724 -19.24 -25.58 51.84
CA SER A 724 -20.09 -25.24 50.69
C SER A 724 -21.45 -24.62 51.01
N SER A 725 -22.02 -23.84 50.07
CA SER A 725 -23.45 -23.94 49.73
C SER A 725 -23.77 -23.41 48.32
N SER A 726 -24.64 -24.16 47.64
CA SER A 726 -25.03 -24.17 46.23
C SER A 726 -25.79 -22.95 45.69
N GLY A 727 -25.52 -22.60 44.42
CA GLY A 727 -26.37 -21.76 43.57
C GLY A 727 -26.00 -21.95 42.09
N THR A 728 -26.72 -22.84 41.41
CA THR A 728 -26.46 -23.35 40.04
C THR A 728 -26.74 -22.32 38.95
N ILE A 729 -25.77 -22.06 38.06
CA ILE A 729 -25.99 -21.53 36.70
C ILE A 729 -25.45 -22.58 35.72
N GLY A 730 -26.30 -22.98 34.76
CA GLY A 730 -26.10 -24.13 33.88
C GLY A 730 -24.85 -24.05 33.00
N ILE A 731 -23.96 -25.02 33.19
CA ILE A 731 -22.82 -25.31 32.32
C ILE A 731 -23.31 -26.18 31.17
N ALA A 732 -23.09 -25.72 29.93
CA ALA A 732 -23.20 -26.55 28.74
C ALA A 732 -22.24 -27.75 28.87
N SER A 733 -22.73 -28.92 28.43
CA SER A 733 -22.05 -30.22 28.49
C SER A 733 -20.60 -30.17 28.01
N PRO A 734 -19.71 -31.02 28.57
CA PRO A 734 -18.34 -31.14 28.06
C PRO A 734 -18.37 -31.57 26.60
N MET A 735 -17.67 -30.82 25.74
CA MET A 735 -17.47 -31.16 24.34
C MET A 735 -16.83 -32.55 24.26
N GLN A 736 -17.61 -33.53 23.80
CA GLN A 736 -17.19 -34.92 23.67
C GLN A 736 -15.95 -34.96 22.76
N ARG A 737 -14.79 -35.37 23.29
CA ARG A 737 -13.61 -35.59 22.45
C ARG A 737 -13.95 -36.71 21.48
N ALA A 738 -13.92 -36.38 20.18
CA ALA A 738 -14.05 -37.38 19.13
C ALA A 738 -13.02 -38.51 19.33
N THR A 739 -13.33 -39.72 18.88
CA THR A 739 -12.33 -40.81 18.89
C THR A 739 -11.59 -40.85 17.54
N GLU A 740 -10.39 -41.42 17.45
CA GLU A 740 -9.71 -41.59 16.15
C GLU A 740 -10.58 -42.36 15.12
N ALA A 741 -11.56 -43.14 15.58
CA ALA A 741 -12.51 -43.86 14.74
C ALA A 741 -13.48 -42.95 13.95
N GLU A 742 -13.68 -41.70 14.37
CA GLU A 742 -14.57 -40.74 13.68
C GLU A 742 -13.83 -39.92 12.60
N ALA A 743 -12.50 -39.83 12.67
CA ALA A 743 -11.68 -39.15 11.69
C ALA A 743 -11.51 -40.00 10.42
N GLY A 744 -11.86 -39.42 9.28
CA GLY A 744 -11.68 -40.03 7.95
C GLY A 744 -10.44 -39.55 7.22
N PHE A 745 -9.85 -38.43 7.63
CA PHE A 745 -8.68 -37.83 7.01
C PHE A 745 -7.89 -36.98 8.01
N TYR A 746 -6.56 -37.01 7.91
CA TYR A 746 -5.65 -36.26 8.77
C TYR A 746 -4.77 -35.35 7.92
N ARG A 747 -4.55 -34.12 8.39
CA ARG A 747 -3.44 -33.27 7.94
C ARG A 747 -2.56 -32.94 9.13
N ILE A 748 -1.25 -33.08 8.94
CA ILE A 748 -0.27 -32.81 10.00
C ILE A 748 0.72 -31.81 9.45
N PHE A 749 0.97 -30.78 10.22
CA PHE A 749 1.91 -29.71 9.92
C PHE A 749 2.97 -29.63 11.02
N ASP A 750 4.12 -29.05 10.72
CA ASP A 750 4.96 -28.53 11.79
C ASP A 750 4.36 -27.26 12.41
N ILE A 751 5.01 -26.77 13.46
CA ILE A 751 4.58 -25.56 14.18
C ILE A 751 4.70 -24.28 13.33
N GLN A 752 5.39 -24.32 12.19
CA GLN A 752 5.46 -23.24 11.21
C GLN A 752 4.42 -23.38 10.09
N GLY A 753 3.53 -24.37 10.18
CA GLY A 753 2.44 -24.59 9.22
C GLY A 753 2.85 -25.29 7.93
N ARG A 754 4.06 -25.87 7.85
CA ARG A 754 4.48 -26.64 6.67
C ARG A 754 3.85 -28.04 6.69
N PRO A 755 3.25 -28.51 5.59
CA PRO A 755 2.59 -29.82 5.57
C PRO A 755 3.64 -30.93 5.68
N LEU A 756 3.48 -31.78 6.69
CA LEU A 756 4.33 -32.95 6.92
C LEU A 756 3.65 -34.25 6.50
N TYR A 757 2.32 -34.34 6.62
CA TYR A 757 1.57 -35.54 6.30
C TYR A 757 0.13 -35.25 5.90
N SER A 758 -0.42 -36.08 5.01
CA SER A 758 -1.83 -36.08 4.64
C SER A 758 -2.28 -37.51 4.33
N GLY A 759 -3.36 -37.99 4.95
CA GLY A 759 -3.84 -39.34 4.68
C GLY A 759 -5.04 -39.78 5.50
N ASN A 760 -5.65 -40.90 5.11
CA ASN A 760 -6.87 -41.44 5.72
C ASN A 760 -6.63 -42.16 7.07
N ARG A 761 -5.38 -42.23 7.53
CA ARG A 761 -5.00 -42.83 8.82
C ARG A 761 -3.94 -41.94 9.48
N LYS A 762 -3.99 -41.81 10.79
CA LYS A 762 -2.94 -41.12 11.55
C LYS A 762 -1.66 -41.97 11.52
N PRO A 763 -0.47 -41.37 11.28
CA PRO A 763 0.78 -42.11 11.33
C PRO A 763 1.07 -42.60 12.75
N ALA A 764 1.58 -43.82 12.88
CA ALA A 764 1.89 -44.44 14.17
C ALA A 764 3.02 -43.71 14.93
N LYS A 765 3.87 -42.97 14.21
CA LYS A 765 4.90 -42.09 14.76
C LYS A 765 4.78 -40.72 14.11
N MET A 766 4.77 -39.67 14.91
CA MET A 766 4.68 -38.31 14.39
C MET A 766 5.95 -37.92 13.63
N PRO A 767 5.82 -37.17 12.51
CA PRO A 767 6.95 -36.78 11.66
C PRO A 767 7.86 -35.73 12.31
N ALA A 768 7.43 -35.08 13.39
CA ALA A 768 8.22 -34.15 14.19
C ALA A 768 7.83 -34.22 15.68
N ALA A 769 8.65 -33.60 16.55
CA ALA A 769 8.47 -33.61 18.00
C ALA A 769 7.28 -32.78 18.49
N HIS A 770 6.92 -31.72 17.75
CA HIS A 770 5.71 -30.95 17.97
C HIS A 770 5.03 -30.75 16.61
N VAL A 771 3.77 -31.16 16.51
CA VAL A 771 3.02 -31.07 15.28
C VAL A 771 1.64 -30.49 15.51
N ILE A 772 1.14 -29.78 14.49
CA ILE A 772 -0.25 -29.38 14.42
C ILE A 772 -1.01 -30.50 13.72
N VAL A 773 -1.99 -31.10 14.40
CA VAL A 773 -2.84 -32.16 13.85
C VAL A 773 -4.24 -31.61 13.59
N ILE A 774 -4.69 -31.75 12.34
CA ILE A 774 -6.06 -31.46 11.94
C ILE A 774 -6.75 -32.75 11.53
N GLU A 775 -7.86 -33.07 12.20
CA GLU A 775 -8.68 -34.23 11.93
C GLU A 775 -9.94 -33.82 11.18
N TYR A 776 -10.24 -34.48 10.07
CA TYR A 776 -11.44 -34.29 9.29
C TYR A 776 -12.31 -35.55 9.33
N SER A 777 -13.61 -35.35 9.34
CA SER A 777 -14.59 -36.42 9.11
C SER A 777 -14.50 -36.94 7.67
N LYS A 778 -15.12 -38.10 7.40
CA LYS A 778 -15.21 -38.67 6.03
C LYS A 778 -15.92 -37.75 5.03
N THR A 779 -16.72 -36.79 5.49
CA THR A 779 -17.41 -35.81 4.65
C THR A 779 -16.64 -34.48 4.52
N GLY A 780 -15.41 -34.40 5.03
CA GLY A 780 -14.53 -33.24 4.90
C GLY A 780 -14.73 -32.14 5.95
N LYS A 781 -15.65 -32.31 6.91
CA LYS A 781 -15.81 -31.37 8.04
C LYS A 781 -14.67 -31.54 9.04
N THR A 782 -14.01 -30.45 9.42
CA THR A 782 -13.02 -30.43 10.51
C THR A 782 -13.67 -30.87 11.82
N LEU A 783 -13.12 -31.92 12.43
CA LEU A 783 -13.54 -32.43 13.73
C LEU A 783 -12.76 -31.77 14.85
N ARG A 784 -11.42 -31.73 14.73
CA ARG A 784 -10.52 -31.20 15.76
C ARG A 784 -9.23 -30.63 15.18
N HIS A 785 -8.66 -29.71 15.94
CA HIS A 785 -7.35 -29.10 15.70
C HIS A 785 -6.63 -29.02 17.05
N TYR A 786 -5.45 -29.64 17.16
CA TYR A 786 -4.65 -29.63 18.39
C TYR A 786 -3.15 -29.75 18.07
N ILE A 787 -2.33 -29.35 19.03
CA ILE A 787 -0.88 -29.58 19.02
C ILE A 787 -0.61 -30.91 19.74
N GLN A 788 0.19 -31.77 19.14
CA GLN A 788 0.63 -33.05 19.72
C GLN A 788 2.14 -33.14 19.84
#